data_AF-A0A1J4MQT3-F1
#
_entry.id   AF-A0A1J4MQT3-F1
#
_cell.length_a   1.000
_cell.length_b   1.000
_cell.length_c   1.000
_cell.angle_alpha   90.00
_cell.angle_beta   90.00
_cell.angle_gamma   90.00
#
_symmetry.space_group_name_H-M   'P 1'
#
loop_
_entity.id
_entity.type
_entity.pdbx_description
1 polymer ?
#
loop_
_entity_poly.entity_id
_entity_poly.type
_entity_poly.pdbx_seq_one_letter_code
_entity_poly.pdbx_strand_id
1 'polypeptide(L)'
;MEISPGIWFLVPNNVSDCSKFSIYIPNKKCEDMLRRDDLKIYKCKSIDFVRNLKLGRLNLELGELLNFSEDHINWEKTNDFEIINEDRKYHVVLNINIDNKCNEKLFMLCLGNDDYHIININEIHNDFFDFGLKNHLIKLNVKLIRDFLLKGLNNIELNGTPGQIHCFGERTFGLFCGKNHNRGSFSWCSGISLCGDGAILSFSHESFLLERSGHEVLKVVLKNFFQFKGETKKEKCVGFLGFSDYDSSNFIRNISNDNFIYSRGSLFESVELSNIEKSISNHKLDIIVINGNKEQKKPIHETKLSSKILKSYIFSGNLIIIGLCPWGWEYISGGRLNSHSISNGINKEMGMIFTNEYFCNEENYINIQNSSNCLLSSFYYWKELINSINKGIKNELNIDEYFLMTKDIECHLNMDLKTTEQNKILNLIVELLKKKTYLKLRPPFNMEEGINILNMAIACSRLIENKLDVIGDFQNKKYSFDDFDDWINANQFWKLEDNISDLYLSETYKELNLSTNELCCPVYDIPFEWQNTGVYIKYRKPLKVEFISGNKYCSFPFKSKIHIGSHSDFLRYKEKKILRRIPLINKIYNWNILESSCITIDSPCEGIVYFEYIPNIELSSTIEPLTKLNKDQSYNNIIGMIKFITLNEDEVELTPIYTIDKLKINTCLGDNRRVITDINVWTRIFSKENKKFSNLLPAWIELHGKKIILTIPSRVLYRINCFMVDDLLEFWDRVVDTQNELYYNYKWTKERIVCDTQISDGYMHSGYPILTHLDIVEEHLETGGLLDLKTLKKEGNWGIYHELGHNRQSDYWTFNGTEEVTVNLFTMYSYYKLHPNLYPFNISYVIDQISLGIEYLLEINSEKEVPENMELIFREKWMTNHGIAFCNYLILIILFGWDTFKTVFQVYDRLLEIDKEIIQTQNNEQKMATWIIIFSSVVGVNLKDFFFQWGWWFCMESAKSEIDIQTLCVRIQNHLMNIKKIYVKSEVSKDDIILGYEDLALINGWESWRIDSLEALLDIQY
;
A
#
# COMPACT_ATOMS: atom_id res chain seq x y z
N MET A 1 27.40 -35.07 13.38
CA MET A 1 26.74 -33.75 13.41
C MET A 1 26.93 -33.13 14.78
N GLU A 2 27.25 -31.84 14.86
CA GLU A 2 27.17 -31.05 16.10
C GLU A 2 25.74 -30.54 16.24
N ILE A 3 25.04 -30.94 17.31
CA ILE A 3 23.58 -30.76 17.43
C ILE A 3 23.23 -29.77 18.56
N SER A 4 24.21 -29.46 19.41
CA SER A 4 24.18 -28.49 20.52
C SER A 4 25.64 -28.12 20.84
N PRO A 5 25.96 -26.93 21.37
CA PRO A 5 27.31 -26.62 21.83
C PRO A 5 27.74 -27.67 22.87
N GLY A 6 28.63 -28.58 22.48
CA GLY A 6 29.18 -29.61 23.35
C GLY A 6 28.62 -31.04 23.25
N ILE A 7 27.81 -31.41 22.23
CA ILE A 7 27.42 -32.82 22.00
C ILE A 7 27.45 -33.16 20.50
N TRP A 8 28.18 -34.22 20.16
CA TRP A 8 28.39 -34.73 18.80
C TRP A 8 27.86 -36.15 18.68
N PHE A 9 27.16 -36.44 17.57
CA PHE A 9 26.76 -37.81 17.21
C PHE A 9 27.53 -38.29 15.98
N LEU A 10 28.06 -39.51 16.06
CA LEU A 10 28.64 -40.23 14.92
C LEU A 10 27.61 -41.26 14.41
N VAL A 11 27.12 -41.03 13.20
CA VAL A 11 26.23 -41.95 12.49
C VAL A 11 27.10 -42.95 11.70
N PRO A 12 26.87 -44.27 11.79
CA PRO A 12 27.68 -45.24 11.07
C PRO A 12 27.44 -45.16 9.55
N ASN A 13 28.51 -45.30 8.76
CA ASN A 13 28.51 -45.15 7.30
C ASN A 13 27.76 -46.26 6.52
N ASN A 14 27.28 -47.33 7.17
CA ASN A 14 26.54 -48.42 6.53
C ASN A 14 25.10 -48.47 7.05
N VAL A 15 24.15 -48.19 6.16
CA VAL A 15 22.71 -48.02 6.41
C VAL A 15 22.00 -49.30 6.86
N SER A 16 22.65 -50.47 6.76
CA SER A 16 22.04 -51.78 7.02
C SER A 16 22.15 -52.31 8.46
N ASP A 17 22.90 -51.64 9.35
CA ASP A 17 23.02 -52.08 10.76
C ASP A 17 23.05 -50.88 11.73
N CYS A 18 21.87 -50.28 11.96
CA CYS A 18 21.67 -49.18 12.92
C CYS A 18 21.47 -49.68 14.37
N SER A 19 22.20 -50.71 14.79
CA SER A 19 22.03 -51.30 16.13
C SER A 19 22.78 -50.54 17.24
N LYS A 20 23.72 -49.64 16.89
CA LYS A 20 24.60 -48.91 17.82
C LYS A 20 24.89 -47.49 17.35
N PHE A 21 24.81 -46.51 18.25
CA PHE A 21 25.19 -45.12 18.00
C PHE A 21 26.31 -44.70 18.96
N SER A 22 27.34 -44.02 18.44
CA SER A 22 28.43 -43.47 19.25
C SER A 22 28.14 -42.01 19.56
N ILE A 23 28.00 -41.68 20.86
CA ILE A 23 27.88 -40.29 21.33
C ILE A 23 29.24 -39.80 21.77
N TYR A 24 29.60 -38.59 21.35
CA TYR A 24 30.81 -37.92 21.74
C TYR A 24 30.49 -36.58 22.42
N ILE A 25 30.88 -36.43 23.69
CA ILE A 25 30.69 -35.21 24.47
C ILE A 25 32.06 -34.54 24.67
N PRO A 26 32.37 -33.44 23.95
CA PRO A 26 33.57 -32.64 24.18
C PRO A 26 33.81 -32.36 25.67
N ASN A 27 35.03 -32.62 26.14
CA ASN A 27 35.51 -32.50 27.52
C ASN A 27 35.17 -33.62 28.53
N LYS A 28 34.55 -34.73 28.10
CA LYS A 28 34.52 -35.99 28.87
C LYS A 28 35.18 -37.10 28.06
N LYS A 29 36.14 -37.84 28.64
CA LYS A 29 36.71 -39.07 28.06
C LYS A 29 35.72 -40.25 28.17
N CYS A 30 34.48 -40.10 27.72
CA CYS A 30 33.52 -41.20 27.63
C CYS A 30 32.93 -41.25 26.22
N GLU A 31 33.23 -42.33 25.51
CA GLU A 31 32.42 -42.80 24.38
C GLU A 31 31.35 -43.72 24.99
N ASP A 32 30.12 -43.23 25.12
CA ASP A 32 29.00 -44.09 25.51
C ASP A 32 28.30 -44.63 24.26
N MET A 33 27.94 -45.91 24.32
CA MET A 33 27.39 -46.66 23.20
C MET A 33 25.91 -46.95 23.48
N LEU A 34 25.00 -46.20 22.85
CA LEU A 34 23.57 -46.44 22.96
C LEU A 34 23.18 -47.71 22.20
N ARG A 35 22.38 -48.56 22.83
CA ARG A 35 21.80 -49.76 22.20
C ARG A 35 20.38 -49.48 21.74
N ARG A 36 19.91 -50.26 20.77
CA ARG A 36 18.55 -50.18 20.22
C ARG A 36 17.44 -50.23 21.28
N ASP A 37 17.67 -50.91 22.41
CA ASP A 37 16.71 -51.04 23.52
C ASP A 37 16.58 -49.76 24.37
N ASP A 38 17.54 -48.84 24.27
CA ASP A 38 17.54 -47.55 24.96
C ASP A 38 16.68 -46.48 24.23
N LEU A 39 16.18 -46.83 23.04
CA LEU A 39 15.38 -45.98 22.15
C LEU A 39 13.94 -46.53 22.04
N LYS A 40 12.94 -45.74 22.43
CA LYS A 40 11.53 -46.07 22.11
C LYS A 40 11.12 -45.39 20.80
N ILE A 41 10.68 -46.18 19.83
CA ILE A 41 10.27 -45.66 18.51
C ILE A 41 8.77 -45.83 18.38
N TYR A 42 8.09 -44.75 17.98
CA TYR A 42 6.65 -44.73 17.84
C TYR A 42 6.27 -44.37 16.39
N LYS A 43 5.66 -45.33 15.69
CA LYS A 43 5.28 -45.17 14.29
C LYS A 43 3.85 -44.66 14.20
N CYS A 44 3.67 -43.40 13.76
CA CYS A 44 2.34 -42.86 13.50
C CYS A 44 2.03 -42.89 12.00
N LYS A 45 0.84 -43.38 11.62
CA LYS A 45 0.34 -43.29 10.25
C LYS A 45 -0.18 -41.86 9.95
N SER A 46 0.78 -40.94 9.80
CA SER A 46 0.83 -39.74 8.94
C SER A 46 -0.30 -38.67 8.89
N ILE A 47 -1.58 -38.95 9.17
CA ILE A 47 -2.65 -37.92 9.04
C ILE A 47 -3.53 -37.78 10.29
N ASP A 48 -3.77 -38.88 11.00
CA ASP A 48 -4.65 -38.88 12.17
C ASP A 48 -4.05 -38.12 13.36
N PHE A 49 -2.73 -38.17 13.53
CA PHE A 49 -2.04 -37.45 14.61
C PHE A 49 -2.10 -35.93 14.42
N VAL A 50 -1.79 -35.43 13.21
CA VAL A 50 -1.86 -34.00 12.86
C VAL A 50 -3.30 -33.48 12.95
N ARG A 51 -4.27 -34.29 12.50
CA ARG A 51 -5.71 -34.03 12.64
C ARG A 51 -6.13 -33.92 14.11
N ASN A 52 -5.76 -34.89 14.95
CA ASN A 52 -6.14 -34.90 16.36
C ASN A 52 -5.48 -33.79 17.19
N LEU A 53 -4.25 -33.40 16.87
CA LEU A 53 -3.52 -32.32 17.55
C LEU A 53 -4.16 -30.94 17.34
N LYS A 54 -4.62 -30.64 16.11
CA LYS A 54 -5.13 -29.29 15.76
C LYS A 54 -6.60 -29.08 16.08
N LEU A 55 -7.39 -30.16 16.09
CA LEU A 55 -8.82 -30.13 16.44
C LEU A 55 -9.08 -29.98 17.95
N GLY A 56 -8.03 -29.99 18.79
CA GLY A 56 -8.19 -29.93 20.24
C GLY A 56 -8.84 -31.17 20.84
N ARG A 57 -8.84 -32.31 20.13
CA ARG A 57 -9.29 -33.61 20.66
C ARG A 57 -8.25 -34.27 21.57
N LEU A 58 -7.03 -33.73 21.58
CA LEU A 58 -5.97 -34.03 22.52
C LEU A 58 -5.74 -32.77 23.38
N ASN A 59 -6.40 -32.68 24.54
CA ASN A 59 -6.05 -31.70 25.57
C ASN A 59 -4.78 -32.20 26.26
N LEU A 60 -3.61 -31.94 25.68
CA LEU A 60 -2.35 -32.37 26.29
C LEU A 60 -1.98 -31.44 27.44
N GLU A 61 -2.45 -31.74 28.66
CA GLU A 61 -1.71 -31.39 29.86
C GLU A 61 -0.48 -32.31 29.94
N LEU A 62 0.70 -31.77 30.30
CA LEU A 62 1.96 -32.54 30.29
C LEU A 62 1.91 -33.81 31.17
N GLY A 63 1.02 -33.84 32.16
CA GLY A 63 0.75 -35.02 32.99
C GLY A 63 0.17 -36.20 32.20
N GLU A 64 -0.55 -35.95 31.11
CA GLU A 64 -1.11 -37.02 30.27
C GLU A 64 -0.07 -37.60 29.30
N LEU A 65 0.90 -36.81 28.82
CA LEU A 65 2.05 -37.27 28.00
C LEU A 65 2.86 -38.37 28.69
N LEU A 66 2.88 -38.39 30.03
CA LEU A 66 3.51 -39.43 30.84
C LEU A 66 2.60 -40.65 31.07
N ASN A 67 1.27 -40.49 30.94
CA ASN A 67 0.27 -41.57 31.09
C ASN A 67 -0.24 -42.15 29.77
N PHE A 68 0.23 -41.69 28.60
CA PHE A 68 -0.08 -42.27 27.27
C PHE A 68 0.46 -43.70 27.07
N SER A 69 0.90 -44.40 28.14
CA SER A 69 1.56 -45.69 28.06
C SER A 69 0.67 -46.92 28.29
N GLU A 70 -0.66 -46.82 28.43
CA GLU A 70 -1.45 -48.03 28.78
C GLU A 70 -2.65 -48.43 27.89
N ASP A 71 -3.16 -47.58 26.99
CA ASP A 71 -4.26 -48.03 26.10
C ASP A 71 -3.77 -48.54 24.74
N HIS A 72 -3.42 -49.82 24.77
CA HIS A 72 -2.99 -50.67 23.66
C HIS A 72 -4.15 -51.10 22.74
N ILE A 73 -4.52 -50.32 21.73
CA ILE A 73 -5.36 -50.88 20.64
C ILE A 73 -4.87 -50.56 19.22
N ASN A 74 -4.09 -49.50 18.96
CA ASN A 74 -3.68 -49.13 17.58
C ASN A 74 -2.16 -48.93 17.35
N TRP A 75 -1.30 -49.47 18.21
CA TRP A 75 0.15 -49.26 18.12
C TRP A 75 0.86 -50.61 17.93
N GLU A 76 1.45 -50.82 16.76
CA GLU A 76 2.34 -51.97 16.53
C GLU A 76 3.73 -51.64 17.06
N LYS A 77 4.21 -52.43 18.03
CA LYS A 77 5.60 -52.43 18.48
C LYS A 77 6.40 -53.24 17.47
N THR A 78 6.89 -52.61 16.40
CA THR A 78 7.67 -53.31 15.36
C THR A 78 9.14 -53.36 15.74
N ASN A 79 9.68 -54.57 15.91
CA ASN A 79 11.10 -54.82 16.15
C ASN A 79 11.95 -54.83 14.87
N ASP A 80 11.42 -54.44 13.72
CA ASP A 80 12.15 -54.41 12.45
C ASP A 80 12.00 -53.05 11.75
N PHE A 81 13.15 -52.43 11.45
CA PHE A 81 13.23 -51.28 10.57
C PHE A 81 13.29 -51.80 9.12
N GLU A 82 12.18 -51.69 8.39
CA GLU A 82 12.24 -51.60 6.92
C GLU A 82 12.11 -50.12 6.53
N ILE A 83 13.15 -49.59 5.89
CA ILE A 83 13.11 -48.32 5.15
C ILE A 83 12.38 -48.64 3.84
N ILE A 84 11.07 -48.40 3.81
CA ILE A 84 10.28 -48.48 2.58
C ILE A 84 10.35 -47.10 1.91
N ASN A 85 11.15 -47.03 0.85
CA ASN A 85 11.13 -45.92 -0.09
C ASN A 85 9.86 -46.07 -0.94
N GLU A 86 8.81 -45.35 -0.57
CA GLU A 86 7.75 -44.80 -1.42
C GLU A 86 6.60 -44.31 -0.53
N ASP A 87 6.18 -43.07 -0.77
CA ASP A 87 5.16 -42.28 -0.06
C ASP A 87 5.52 -41.78 1.35
N ARG A 88 6.00 -40.52 1.39
CA ARG A 88 6.16 -39.60 2.55
C ARG A 88 5.43 -40.04 3.83
N LYS A 89 6.07 -40.92 4.61
CA LYS A 89 5.65 -41.33 5.96
C LYS A 89 6.47 -40.55 6.99
N TYR A 90 5.79 -40.00 7.99
CA TYR A 90 6.41 -39.27 9.09
C TYR A 90 6.68 -40.22 10.27
N HIS A 91 7.86 -40.15 10.89
CA HIS A 91 8.26 -41.03 11.99
C HIS A 91 8.61 -40.21 13.23
N VAL A 92 8.07 -40.57 14.39
CA VAL A 92 8.38 -39.90 15.67
C VAL A 92 9.18 -40.87 16.53
N VAL A 93 10.44 -40.55 16.83
CA VAL A 93 11.26 -41.33 17.76
C VAL A 93 11.19 -40.65 19.12
N LEU A 94 10.62 -41.32 20.13
CA LEU A 94 10.43 -40.75 21.46
C LEU A 94 11.31 -41.46 22.50
N ASN A 95 12.15 -40.64 23.13
CA ASN A 95 12.86 -40.92 24.38
C ASN A 95 14.20 -41.64 24.21
N ILE A 96 15.27 -40.92 24.57
CA ILE A 96 16.61 -41.44 24.85
C ILE A 96 16.89 -41.10 26.31
N ASN A 97 17.01 -42.11 27.16
CA ASN A 97 17.44 -41.93 28.55
C ASN A 97 18.97 -42.03 28.58
N ILE A 98 19.67 -40.89 28.66
CA ILE A 98 21.14 -40.89 28.78
C ILE A 98 21.51 -40.94 30.25
N ASP A 99 21.44 -42.16 30.79
CA ASP A 99 21.97 -42.59 32.10
C ASP A 99 21.43 -41.85 33.34
N ASN A 100 21.35 -42.56 34.48
CA ASN A 100 20.65 -42.14 35.72
C ASN A 100 21.21 -40.89 36.45
N LYS A 101 22.01 -40.03 35.79
CA LYS A 101 22.63 -38.82 36.39
C LYS A 101 22.49 -37.54 35.58
N CYS A 102 22.06 -37.59 34.31
CA CYS A 102 21.75 -36.39 33.53
C CYS A 102 20.26 -36.40 33.18
N ASN A 103 19.47 -35.53 33.80
CA ASN A 103 18.05 -35.35 33.48
C ASN A 103 17.87 -34.59 32.14
N GLU A 104 18.58 -35.01 31.09
CA GLU A 104 18.45 -34.51 29.72
C GLU A 104 17.68 -35.54 28.88
N LYS A 105 16.49 -35.15 28.40
CA LYS A 105 15.66 -35.96 27.49
C LYS A 105 15.78 -35.40 26.07
N LEU A 106 16.25 -36.22 25.13
CA LEU A 106 16.34 -35.84 23.71
C LEU A 106 15.15 -36.42 22.93
N PHE A 107 14.53 -35.58 22.10
CA PHE A 107 13.40 -35.94 21.23
C PHE A 107 13.84 -35.82 19.78
N MET A 108 13.61 -36.84 18.96
CA MET A 108 14.00 -36.83 17.55
C MET A 108 12.76 -37.05 16.65
N LEU A 109 12.39 -36.02 15.90
CA LEU A 109 11.33 -36.07 14.90
C LEU A 109 11.96 -36.32 13.53
N CYS A 110 11.52 -37.36 12.83
CA CYS A 110 12.00 -37.69 11.48
C CYS A 110 10.90 -37.41 10.45
N LEU A 111 11.17 -36.49 9.53
CA LEU A 111 10.25 -36.03 8.49
C LEU A 111 10.68 -36.57 7.12
N GLY A 112 10.28 -37.80 6.77
CA GLY A 112 10.69 -38.43 5.51
C GLY A 112 12.08 -39.09 5.61
N ASN A 113 12.78 -39.26 4.48
CA ASN A 113 13.98 -40.10 4.44
C ASN A 113 15.24 -39.41 5.00
N ASP A 114 15.31 -38.06 5.00
CA ASP A 114 16.57 -37.34 5.26
C ASP A 114 16.49 -36.14 6.24
N ASP A 115 15.29 -35.73 6.70
CA ASP A 115 15.14 -34.58 7.61
C ASP A 115 14.93 -35.03 9.08
N TYR A 116 15.90 -34.72 9.93
CA TYR A 116 15.87 -35.02 11.37
C TYR A 116 15.88 -33.74 12.19
N HIS A 117 14.92 -33.60 13.11
CA HIS A 117 14.89 -32.53 14.10
C HIS A 117 15.07 -33.09 15.50
N ILE A 118 16.14 -32.67 16.19
CA ILE A 118 16.46 -33.11 17.55
C ILE A 118 16.21 -31.96 18.52
N ILE A 119 15.46 -32.22 19.58
CA ILE A 119 15.10 -31.25 20.62
C ILE A 119 15.67 -31.75 21.95
N ASN A 120 16.55 -30.95 22.58
CA ASN A 120 17.10 -31.22 23.91
C ASN A 120 16.20 -30.65 25.01
N ILE A 121 15.79 -31.48 25.97
CA ILE A 121 14.98 -31.11 27.13
C ILE A 121 15.81 -31.22 28.40
N ASN A 122 16.08 -30.09 29.05
CA ASN A 122 16.79 -30.02 30.34
C ASN A 122 15.76 -29.67 31.44
N GLU A 123 15.58 -30.53 32.43
CA GLU A 123 14.46 -30.49 33.41
C GLU A 123 14.42 -29.30 34.40
N ILE A 124 15.19 -28.23 34.21
CA ILE A 124 15.37 -27.21 35.27
C ILE A 124 14.36 -26.03 35.23
N HIS A 125 13.53 -25.86 34.19
CA HIS A 125 12.53 -24.77 34.18
C HIS A 125 11.21 -25.14 33.46
N ASN A 126 10.20 -25.63 34.20
CA ASN A 126 8.96 -26.19 33.64
C ASN A 126 8.08 -25.22 32.82
N ASP A 127 7.93 -23.93 33.16
CA ASP A 127 6.91 -23.08 32.49
C ASP A 127 7.34 -22.50 31.12
N PHE A 128 8.64 -22.28 30.92
CA PHE A 128 9.17 -21.77 29.63
C PHE A 128 9.36 -22.89 28.60
N PHE A 129 9.51 -24.14 29.07
CA PHE A 129 9.84 -25.32 28.26
C PHE A 129 8.64 -25.84 27.48
N ASP A 130 7.48 -25.92 28.13
CA ASP A 130 6.22 -26.35 27.51
C ASP A 130 5.83 -25.46 26.33
N PHE A 131 6.21 -24.19 26.41
CA PHE A 131 5.92 -23.20 25.38
C PHE A 131 6.82 -23.37 24.13
N GLY A 132 8.13 -23.61 24.30
CA GLY A 132 9.07 -23.74 23.19
C GLY A 132 8.80 -24.96 22.30
N LEU A 133 8.56 -26.11 22.91
CA LEU A 133 8.21 -27.35 22.21
C LEU A 133 6.86 -27.23 21.50
N LYS A 134 5.84 -26.69 22.20
CA LYS A 134 4.51 -26.44 21.63
C LYS A 134 4.59 -25.53 20.40
N ASN A 135 5.37 -24.46 20.43
CA ASN A 135 5.52 -23.55 19.29
C ASN A 135 6.16 -24.23 18.09
N HIS A 136 7.22 -25.02 18.31
CA HIS A 136 7.91 -25.73 17.24
C HIS A 136 6.98 -26.75 16.57
N LEU A 137 6.20 -27.49 17.37
CA LEU A 137 5.19 -28.42 16.87
C LEU A 137 4.07 -27.72 16.11
N ILE A 138 3.59 -26.55 16.58
CA ILE A 138 2.56 -25.79 15.86
C ILE A 138 3.10 -25.29 14.51
N LYS A 139 4.32 -24.77 14.46
CA LYS A 139 4.96 -24.31 13.21
C LYS A 139 5.10 -25.46 12.20
N LEU A 140 5.60 -26.62 12.64
CA LEU A 140 5.69 -27.82 11.82
C LEU A 140 4.32 -28.29 11.33
N ASN A 141 3.31 -28.34 12.21
CA ASN A 141 1.97 -28.75 11.84
C ASN A 141 1.29 -27.81 10.83
N VAL A 142 1.46 -26.49 10.98
CA VAL A 142 0.93 -25.51 10.02
C VAL A 142 1.57 -25.70 8.65
N LYS A 143 2.90 -25.87 8.59
CA LYS A 143 3.63 -26.17 7.35
C LYS A 143 3.09 -27.42 6.67
N LEU A 144 3.01 -28.52 7.42
CA LEU A 144 2.59 -29.82 6.90
C LEU A 144 1.16 -29.79 6.35
N ILE A 145 0.23 -29.18 7.08
CA ILE A 145 -1.17 -29.08 6.63
C ILE A 145 -1.26 -28.21 5.38
N ARG A 146 -0.59 -27.06 5.37
CA ARG A 146 -0.59 -26.17 4.21
C ARG A 146 -0.02 -26.86 2.97
N ASP A 147 1.16 -27.47 3.10
CA ASP A 147 1.82 -28.17 1.99
C ASP A 147 0.99 -29.36 1.51
N PHE A 148 0.26 -30.02 2.40
CA PHE A 148 -0.71 -31.05 2.04
C PHE A 148 -1.91 -30.49 1.27
N LEU A 149 -2.50 -29.38 1.73
CA LEU A 149 -3.62 -28.73 1.05
C LEU A 149 -3.24 -28.25 -0.36
N LEU A 150 -2.01 -27.79 -0.54
CA LEU A 150 -1.50 -27.30 -1.83
C LEU A 150 -0.83 -28.38 -2.69
N LYS A 151 -0.78 -29.63 -2.22
CA LYS A 151 -0.12 -30.73 -2.94
C LYS A 151 -0.74 -30.92 -4.32
N GLY A 152 0.07 -30.72 -5.36
CA GLY A 152 -0.35 -30.81 -6.77
C GLY A 152 -0.47 -29.46 -7.48
N LEU A 153 -0.27 -28.34 -6.77
CA LEU A 153 -0.16 -27.01 -7.35
C LEU A 153 1.31 -26.58 -7.42
N ASN A 154 1.70 -25.93 -8.54
CA ASN A 154 3.04 -25.38 -8.73
C ASN A 154 2.99 -23.85 -8.82
N ASN A 155 2.22 -23.33 -9.78
CA ASN A 155 1.99 -21.90 -10.00
C ASN A 155 0.51 -21.57 -9.80
N ILE A 156 0.23 -20.42 -9.20
CA ILE A 156 -1.12 -19.86 -9.02
C ILE A 156 -1.17 -18.55 -9.80
N GLU A 157 -2.02 -18.48 -10.82
CA GLU A 157 -2.25 -17.27 -11.60
C GLU A 157 -3.06 -16.25 -10.77
N LEU A 158 -2.68 -14.98 -10.85
CA LEU A 158 -3.35 -13.86 -10.19
C LEU A 158 -4.07 -13.02 -11.25
N ASN A 159 -5.39 -13.16 -11.28
CA ASN A 159 -6.24 -12.39 -12.19
C ASN A 159 -6.82 -11.18 -11.44
N GLY A 160 -6.47 -9.98 -11.93
CA GLY A 160 -6.75 -8.71 -11.26
C GLY A 160 -5.67 -8.33 -10.24
N THR A 161 -5.97 -7.34 -9.40
CA THR A 161 -5.11 -6.93 -8.27
C THR A 161 -5.75 -7.41 -6.97
N PRO A 162 -5.37 -8.58 -6.42
CA PRO A 162 -5.94 -9.07 -5.17
C PRO A 162 -5.69 -8.09 -4.02
N GLY A 163 -6.51 -8.16 -2.98
CA GLY A 163 -6.17 -7.53 -1.69
C GLY A 163 -5.34 -8.43 -0.79
N GLN A 164 -5.19 -8.06 0.47
CA GLN A 164 -4.48 -8.89 1.46
C GLN A 164 -5.41 -9.51 2.50
N ILE A 165 -5.01 -10.68 3.02
CA ILE A 165 -5.64 -11.37 4.15
C ILE A 165 -4.60 -11.55 5.25
N HIS A 166 -4.91 -11.06 6.43
CA HIS A 166 -4.13 -11.34 7.63
C HIS A 166 -4.73 -12.54 8.37
N CYS A 167 -3.88 -13.48 8.76
CA CYS A 167 -4.25 -14.72 9.44
C CYS A 167 -3.75 -14.72 10.89
N PHE A 168 -4.63 -15.05 11.84
CA PHE A 168 -4.39 -14.93 13.27
C PHE A 168 -4.84 -16.19 14.04
N GLY A 169 -4.03 -16.57 15.05
CA GLY A 169 -4.31 -17.70 15.94
C GLY A 169 -3.64 -19.01 15.50
N GLU A 170 -3.74 -20.04 16.34
CA GLU A 170 -3.03 -21.32 16.14
C GLU A 170 -3.69 -22.22 15.08
N ARG A 171 -4.96 -21.93 14.73
CA ARG A 171 -5.77 -22.73 13.79
C ARG A 171 -5.94 -22.08 12.42
N THR A 172 -5.42 -20.88 12.25
CA THR A 172 -5.56 -20.06 11.05
C THR A 172 -4.21 -19.79 10.43
N PHE A 173 -4.10 -19.97 9.13
CA PHE A 173 -2.85 -19.80 8.42
C PHE A 173 -3.13 -19.48 6.95
N GLY A 174 -2.19 -18.75 6.35
CA GLY A 174 -2.28 -18.44 4.93
C GLY A 174 -1.87 -19.60 4.05
N LEU A 175 -2.43 -19.64 2.85
CA LEU A 175 -2.12 -20.64 1.84
C LEU A 175 -0.98 -20.18 0.93
N PHE A 176 -1.00 -18.97 0.39
CA PHE A 176 0.06 -18.50 -0.50
C PHE A 176 0.26 -16.97 -0.44
N CYS A 177 1.52 -16.55 -0.58
CA CYS A 177 2.01 -15.17 -0.40
C CYS A 177 2.90 -14.77 -1.59
N GLY A 178 3.10 -13.46 -1.81
CA GLY A 178 3.87 -12.91 -2.94
C GLY A 178 5.40 -12.95 -2.72
N LYS A 179 6.18 -12.84 -3.81
CA LYS A 179 7.66 -12.95 -3.78
C LYS A 179 8.36 -11.86 -2.96
N ASN A 180 7.79 -10.67 -2.84
CA ASN A 180 8.44 -9.53 -2.17
C ASN A 180 8.43 -9.56 -0.64
N HIS A 181 8.02 -10.68 -0.03
CA HIS A 181 7.91 -10.81 1.43
C HIS A 181 8.91 -11.80 2.02
N ASN A 182 10.21 -11.56 1.81
CA ASN A 182 11.27 -12.24 2.57
C ASN A 182 11.51 -11.62 3.97
N ARG A 183 10.74 -10.58 4.38
CA ARG A 183 11.02 -9.78 5.58
C ARG A 183 9.75 -9.40 6.35
N GLY A 184 9.06 -10.40 6.88
CA GLY A 184 8.13 -10.26 8.00
C GLY A 184 6.98 -9.26 7.84
N SER A 185 5.86 -9.70 7.25
CA SER A 185 4.48 -9.40 7.68
C SER A 185 3.46 -10.02 6.71
N PHE A 186 2.21 -10.12 7.15
CA PHE A 186 1.21 -11.12 6.77
C PHE A 186 0.37 -10.79 5.53
N SER A 187 0.98 -10.62 4.35
CA SER A 187 0.24 -10.42 3.09
C SER A 187 -0.10 -11.75 2.40
N TRP A 188 -1.15 -12.42 2.86
CA TRP A 188 -1.65 -13.62 2.18
C TRP A 188 -2.70 -13.25 1.14
N CYS A 189 -2.66 -13.87 -0.03
CA CYS A 189 -3.74 -13.77 -1.02
C CYS A 189 -4.90 -14.74 -0.69
N SER A 190 -4.60 -15.78 0.10
CA SER A 190 -5.59 -16.73 0.59
C SER A 190 -5.25 -17.21 2.00
N GLY A 191 -6.28 -17.47 2.80
CA GLY A 191 -6.14 -18.01 4.15
C GLY A 191 -7.22 -19.04 4.48
N ILE A 192 -6.90 -19.92 5.42
CA ILE A 192 -7.84 -20.93 5.93
C ILE A 192 -7.82 -20.94 7.46
N SER A 193 -8.99 -21.04 8.07
CA SER A 193 -9.16 -21.30 9.50
C SER A 193 -9.87 -22.63 9.73
N LEU A 194 -9.29 -23.47 10.58
CA LEU A 194 -9.83 -24.78 10.94
C LEU A 194 -10.58 -24.69 12.27
N CYS A 195 -11.86 -25.04 12.30
CA CYS A 195 -12.75 -24.82 13.44
C CYS A 195 -13.50 -26.11 13.81
N GLY A 196 -12.88 -26.95 14.65
CA GLY A 196 -13.41 -28.29 14.90
C GLY A 196 -13.49 -29.06 13.59
N ASP A 197 -14.57 -29.80 13.37
CA ASP A 197 -14.75 -30.52 12.10
C ASP A 197 -15.08 -29.62 10.91
N GLY A 198 -15.21 -28.30 11.06
CA GLY A 198 -15.49 -27.35 9.97
C GLY A 198 -14.30 -26.48 9.58
N ALA A 199 -14.47 -25.65 8.54
CA ALA A 199 -13.47 -24.66 8.16
C ALA A 199 -14.07 -23.48 7.40
N ILE A 200 -13.27 -22.41 7.31
CA ILE A 200 -13.50 -21.28 6.40
C ILE A 200 -12.24 -21.05 5.56
N LEU A 201 -12.43 -20.92 4.25
CA LEU A 201 -11.39 -20.67 3.25
C LEU A 201 -11.69 -19.34 2.56
N SER A 202 -10.75 -18.42 2.56
CA SER A 202 -10.95 -17.06 2.05
C SER A 202 -9.88 -16.69 1.01
N PHE A 203 -10.30 -15.99 -0.04
CA PHE A 203 -9.46 -15.46 -1.12
C PHE A 203 -9.71 -13.96 -1.24
N SER A 204 -8.64 -13.18 -1.39
CA SER A 204 -8.69 -11.71 -1.47
C SER A 204 -9.01 -11.18 -2.87
N HIS A 205 -9.64 -12.00 -3.69
CA HIS A 205 -10.21 -11.63 -4.98
C HIS A 205 -11.29 -12.64 -5.37
N GLU A 206 -12.32 -12.19 -6.07
CA GLU A 206 -13.44 -13.01 -6.55
C GLU A 206 -13.08 -13.88 -7.76
N SER A 207 -12.01 -13.55 -8.50
CA SER A 207 -11.56 -14.35 -9.65
C SER A 207 -11.24 -15.80 -9.27
N PHE A 208 -10.84 -16.06 -8.03
CA PHE A 208 -10.68 -17.42 -7.49
C PHE A 208 -11.98 -18.24 -7.50
N LEU A 209 -13.13 -17.57 -7.49
CA LEU A 209 -14.46 -18.19 -7.50
C LEU A 209 -15.17 -18.15 -8.85
N LEU A 210 -14.74 -17.27 -9.77
CA LEU A 210 -15.46 -17.01 -11.03
C LEU A 210 -14.68 -17.50 -12.24
N GLU A 211 -13.35 -17.50 -12.16
CA GLU A 211 -12.48 -17.78 -13.31
C GLU A 211 -11.92 -19.20 -13.27
N ARG A 212 -11.58 -19.71 -14.46
CA ARG A 212 -11.10 -21.08 -14.63
C ARG A 212 -9.79 -21.34 -13.88
N SER A 213 -8.85 -20.40 -13.91
CA SER A 213 -7.59 -20.46 -13.16
C SER A 213 -7.84 -20.65 -11.65
N GLY A 214 -8.77 -19.87 -11.10
CA GLY A 214 -9.25 -19.99 -9.72
C GLY A 214 -9.87 -21.33 -9.38
N HIS A 215 -10.74 -21.84 -10.26
CA HIS A 215 -11.38 -23.14 -10.08
C HIS A 215 -10.38 -24.31 -10.02
N GLU A 216 -9.30 -24.29 -10.81
CA GLU A 216 -8.27 -25.33 -10.76
C GLU A 216 -7.53 -25.34 -9.41
N VAL A 217 -7.29 -24.16 -8.81
CA VAL A 217 -6.73 -24.05 -7.46
C VAL A 217 -7.69 -24.67 -6.45
N LEU A 218 -8.96 -24.26 -6.47
CA LEU A 218 -9.99 -24.77 -5.56
C LEU A 218 -10.19 -26.29 -5.69
N LYS A 219 -10.17 -26.83 -6.91
CA LYS A 219 -10.28 -28.26 -7.17
C LYS A 219 -9.24 -29.08 -6.41
N VAL A 220 -7.99 -28.62 -6.39
CA VAL A 220 -6.90 -29.29 -5.67
C VAL A 220 -7.06 -29.09 -4.16
N VAL A 221 -7.30 -27.85 -3.72
CA VAL A 221 -7.42 -27.52 -2.28
C VAL A 221 -8.59 -28.26 -1.64
N LEU A 222 -9.76 -28.32 -2.29
CA LEU A 222 -10.95 -29.01 -1.77
C LEU A 222 -10.76 -30.53 -1.71
N LYS A 223 -10.18 -31.12 -2.77
CA LYS A 223 -9.83 -32.55 -2.77
C LYS A 223 -8.94 -32.88 -1.58
N ASN A 224 -7.87 -32.12 -1.40
CA ASN A 224 -6.92 -32.34 -0.32
C ASN A 224 -7.58 -32.06 1.04
N PHE A 225 -8.42 -31.03 1.16
CA PHE A 225 -9.13 -30.71 2.40
C PHE A 225 -10.05 -31.83 2.89
N PHE A 226 -10.88 -32.41 2.00
CA PHE A 226 -11.76 -33.52 2.40
C PHE A 226 -10.98 -34.82 2.65
N GLN A 227 -9.90 -35.06 1.92
CA GLN A 227 -8.96 -36.15 2.23
C GLN A 227 -8.31 -35.96 3.60
N PHE A 228 -7.90 -34.73 3.95
CA PHE A 228 -7.36 -34.40 5.26
C PHE A 228 -8.36 -34.66 6.39
N LYS A 229 -9.66 -34.41 6.15
CA LYS A 229 -10.71 -34.78 7.11
C LYS A 229 -10.97 -36.28 7.22
N GLY A 230 -10.42 -37.10 6.31
CA GLY A 230 -10.70 -38.52 6.22
C GLY A 230 -12.09 -38.82 5.68
N GLU A 231 -12.68 -37.90 4.92
CA GLU A 231 -14.01 -38.08 4.36
C GLU A 231 -13.97 -38.92 3.08
N THR A 232 -14.86 -39.91 3.02
CA THR A 232 -15.03 -40.84 1.89
C THR A 232 -16.29 -40.57 1.08
N LYS A 233 -17.14 -39.62 1.52
CA LYS A 233 -18.34 -39.20 0.79
C LYS A 233 -17.95 -38.52 -0.51
N LYS A 234 -18.30 -39.14 -1.63
CA LYS A 234 -18.03 -38.60 -2.97
C LYS A 234 -18.90 -37.40 -3.32
N GLU A 235 -20.14 -37.33 -2.84
CA GLU A 235 -21.06 -36.25 -3.23
C GLU A 235 -21.10 -35.12 -2.18
N LYS A 236 -21.02 -33.87 -2.66
CA LYS A 236 -21.02 -32.65 -1.86
C LYS A 236 -22.03 -31.65 -2.39
N CYS A 237 -22.95 -31.19 -1.55
CA CYS A 237 -23.95 -30.20 -1.92
C CYS A 237 -23.45 -28.78 -1.62
N VAL A 238 -23.46 -27.90 -2.62
CA VAL A 238 -22.88 -26.55 -2.56
C VAL A 238 -23.98 -25.49 -2.68
N GLY A 239 -24.10 -24.63 -1.67
CA GLY A 239 -24.90 -23.42 -1.73
C GLY A 239 -24.09 -22.23 -2.23
N PHE A 240 -24.71 -21.36 -3.03
CA PHE A 240 -24.08 -20.18 -3.61
C PHE A 240 -24.79 -18.90 -3.20
N LEU A 241 -24.01 -17.91 -2.76
CA LEU A 241 -24.45 -16.55 -2.42
C LEU A 241 -23.64 -15.55 -3.25
N GLY A 242 -24.30 -14.69 -4.01
CA GLY A 242 -23.64 -13.73 -4.90
C GLY A 242 -23.27 -14.31 -6.28
N PHE A 243 -24.03 -15.29 -6.78
CA PHE A 243 -23.74 -15.98 -8.04
C PHE A 243 -24.93 -15.95 -8.99
N SER A 244 -24.66 -15.86 -10.29
CA SER A 244 -25.64 -16.18 -11.32
C SER A 244 -25.78 -17.70 -11.51
N ASP A 245 -26.82 -18.11 -12.24
CA ASP A 245 -27.00 -19.51 -12.64
C ASP A 245 -25.81 -20.02 -13.49
N TYR A 246 -25.26 -19.15 -14.35
CA TYR A 246 -24.09 -19.44 -15.17
C TYR A 246 -22.83 -19.64 -14.33
N ASP A 247 -22.53 -18.72 -13.41
CA ASP A 247 -21.32 -18.77 -12.59
C ASP A 247 -21.31 -19.99 -11.68
N SER A 248 -22.45 -20.28 -11.03
CA SER A 248 -22.58 -21.46 -10.16
C SER A 248 -22.43 -22.78 -10.93
N SER A 249 -22.99 -22.86 -12.15
CA SER A 249 -22.85 -24.04 -13.01
C SER A 249 -21.40 -24.23 -13.47
N ASN A 250 -20.73 -23.14 -13.85
CA ASN A 250 -19.32 -23.15 -14.21
C ASN A 250 -18.42 -23.57 -13.05
N PHE A 251 -18.65 -23.04 -11.86
CA PHE A 251 -17.93 -23.42 -10.65
C PHE A 251 -18.00 -24.94 -10.45
N ILE A 252 -19.22 -25.50 -10.34
CA ILE A 252 -19.45 -26.94 -10.12
C ILE A 252 -18.77 -27.80 -11.18
N ARG A 253 -18.92 -27.42 -12.47
CA ARG A 253 -18.33 -28.16 -13.60
C ARG A 253 -16.81 -28.22 -13.51
N ASN A 254 -16.17 -27.11 -13.15
CA ASN A 254 -14.71 -27.00 -13.16
C ASN A 254 -14.05 -27.60 -11.90
N ILE A 255 -14.71 -27.54 -10.73
CA ILE A 255 -14.16 -28.10 -9.49
C ILE A 255 -14.36 -29.61 -9.32
N SER A 256 -15.31 -30.20 -10.05
CA SER A 256 -15.62 -31.63 -9.96
C SER A 256 -14.44 -32.48 -10.47
N ASN A 257 -14.21 -33.62 -9.80
CA ASN A 257 -13.16 -34.58 -10.17
C ASN A 257 -13.57 -36.02 -9.81
N ASP A 258 -12.75 -37.01 -10.18
CA ASP A 258 -13.05 -38.43 -9.99
C ASP A 258 -13.26 -38.86 -8.52
N ASN A 259 -12.77 -38.06 -7.56
CA ASN A 259 -12.87 -38.34 -6.12
C ASN A 259 -14.09 -37.68 -5.47
N PHE A 260 -14.46 -36.47 -5.90
CA PHE A 260 -15.58 -35.71 -5.35
C PHE A 260 -16.42 -35.06 -6.45
N ILE A 261 -17.72 -35.35 -6.42
CA ILE A 261 -18.77 -34.82 -7.28
C ILE A 261 -19.53 -33.75 -6.50
N TYR A 262 -19.72 -32.58 -7.09
CA TYR A 262 -20.43 -31.49 -6.45
C TYR A 262 -21.80 -31.31 -7.08
N SER A 263 -22.84 -31.18 -6.26
CA SER A 263 -24.20 -30.85 -6.68
C SER A 263 -24.59 -29.46 -6.20
N ARG A 264 -25.40 -28.76 -6.99
CA ARG A 264 -25.84 -27.41 -6.66
C ARG A 264 -27.04 -27.45 -5.72
N GLY A 265 -26.90 -26.80 -4.58
CA GLY A 265 -27.94 -26.58 -3.58
C GLY A 265 -28.65 -25.24 -3.78
N SER A 266 -28.75 -24.43 -2.73
CA SER A 266 -29.35 -23.10 -2.78
C SER A 266 -28.54 -22.14 -3.66
N LEU A 267 -29.20 -21.27 -4.42
CA LEU A 267 -28.56 -20.24 -5.25
C LEU A 267 -29.23 -18.88 -5.02
N PHE A 268 -28.44 -17.86 -4.72
CA PHE A 268 -28.89 -16.48 -4.60
C PHE A 268 -27.90 -15.52 -5.28
N GLU A 269 -28.41 -14.53 -6.01
CA GLU A 269 -27.60 -13.54 -6.72
C GLU A 269 -27.01 -12.45 -5.81
N SER A 270 -27.52 -12.33 -4.58
CA SER A 270 -27.05 -11.36 -3.58
C SER A 270 -26.65 -12.04 -2.26
N VAL A 271 -25.72 -11.39 -1.54
CA VAL A 271 -25.25 -11.84 -0.22
C VAL A 271 -25.90 -10.98 0.87
N GLU A 272 -26.93 -11.52 1.51
CA GLU A 272 -27.72 -10.83 2.55
C GLU A 272 -28.15 -11.81 3.64
N LEU A 273 -28.44 -11.29 4.84
CA LEU A 273 -28.84 -12.09 6.01
C LEU A 273 -29.98 -13.06 5.69
N SER A 274 -31.03 -12.61 5.01
CA SER A 274 -32.18 -13.46 4.68
C SER A 274 -31.82 -14.62 3.74
N ASN A 275 -30.85 -14.42 2.84
CA ASN A 275 -30.40 -15.46 1.92
C ASN A 275 -29.52 -16.48 2.65
N ILE A 276 -28.67 -16.00 3.56
CA ILE A 276 -27.86 -16.84 4.47
C ILE A 276 -28.77 -17.74 5.32
N GLU A 277 -29.79 -17.17 5.94
CA GLU A 277 -30.77 -17.92 6.75
C GLU A 277 -31.49 -18.99 5.93
N LYS A 278 -31.97 -18.63 4.73
CA LYS A 278 -32.63 -19.57 3.81
C LYS A 278 -31.68 -20.70 3.39
N SER A 279 -30.44 -20.39 3.03
CA SER A 279 -29.43 -21.39 2.68
C SER A 279 -29.20 -22.39 3.81
N ILE A 280 -29.01 -21.90 5.05
CA ILE A 280 -28.66 -22.75 6.19
C ILE A 280 -29.85 -23.54 6.74
N SER A 281 -31.08 -22.99 6.63
CA SER A 281 -32.30 -23.71 7.00
C SER A 281 -32.51 -25.01 6.20
N ASN A 282 -31.92 -25.09 5.01
CA ASN A 282 -31.89 -26.29 4.20
C ASN A 282 -30.70 -27.16 4.67
N HIS A 283 -30.91 -28.02 5.68
CA HIS A 283 -29.89 -28.85 6.37
C HIS A 283 -29.04 -29.81 5.50
N LYS A 284 -29.05 -29.65 4.17
CA LYS A 284 -28.36 -30.53 3.20
C LYS A 284 -27.08 -29.95 2.61
N LEU A 285 -26.67 -28.72 2.96
CA LEU A 285 -25.49 -28.08 2.36
C LEU A 285 -24.20 -28.50 3.10
N ASP A 286 -23.22 -29.04 2.37
CA ASP A 286 -21.87 -29.32 2.88
C ASP A 286 -20.94 -28.10 2.77
N ILE A 287 -21.17 -27.27 1.74
CA ILE A 287 -20.36 -26.10 1.39
C ILE A 287 -21.26 -24.89 1.13
N ILE A 288 -20.88 -23.72 1.63
CA ILE A 288 -21.42 -22.42 1.18
C ILE A 288 -20.31 -21.61 0.51
N VAL A 289 -20.55 -21.15 -0.70
CA VAL A 289 -19.63 -20.29 -1.47
C VAL A 289 -20.22 -18.88 -1.53
N ILE A 290 -19.43 -17.90 -1.09
CA ILE A 290 -19.82 -16.49 -0.98
C ILE A 290 -18.94 -15.65 -1.90
N ASN A 291 -19.56 -15.03 -2.90
CA ASN A 291 -18.93 -13.96 -3.65
C ASN A 291 -19.14 -12.65 -2.90
N GLY A 292 -18.16 -12.28 -2.08
CA GLY A 292 -18.20 -11.12 -1.22
C GLY A 292 -18.32 -9.80 -2.00
N ASN A 293 -17.88 -9.75 -3.26
CA ASN A 293 -18.06 -8.55 -4.10
C ASN A 293 -19.52 -8.26 -4.44
N LYS A 294 -20.43 -9.23 -4.25
CA LYS A 294 -21.89 -9.03 -4.37
C LYS A 294 -22.55 -8.71 -3.02
N GLU A 295 -21.78 -8.51 -1.95
CA GLU A 295 -22.27 -7.95 -0.71
C GLU A 295 -22.49 -6.44 -0.88
N GLN A 296 -23.69 -5.98 -0.53
CA GLN A 296 -23.91 -4.56 -0.29
C GLN A 296 -23.49 -4.19 1.12
N LYS A 297 -23.21 -2.91 1.37
CA LYS A 297 -22.99 -2.40 2.73
C LYS A 297 -24.20 -2.73 3.61
N LYS A 298 -23.97 -3.46 4.70
CA LYS A 298 -25.01 -3.80 5.69
C LYS A 298 -24.81 -3.08 7.03
N PRO A 299 -25.89 -2.82 7.79
CA PRO A 299 -25.78 -2.33 9.16
C PRO A 299 -24.96 -3.29 10.02
N ILE A 300 -24.19 -2.75 10.98
CA ILE A 300 -23.30 -3.54 11.86
C ILE A 300 -24.03 -4.69 12.56
N HIS A 301 -25.29 -4.48 12.96
CA HIS A 301 -26.12 -5.52 13.58
C HIS A 301 -26.36 -6.72 12.63
N GLU A 302 -26.65 -6.48 11.35
CA GLU A 302 -26.88 -7.54 10.37
C GLU A 302 -25.59 -8.30 10.06
N THR A 303 -24.46 -7.59 9.96
CA THR A 303 -23.14 -8.22 9.81
C THR A 303 -22.87 -9.17 10.99
N LYS A 304 -23.07 -8.70 12.23
CA LYS A 304 -22.88 -9.53 13.44
C LYS A 304 -23.82 -10.73 13.49
N LEU A 305 -25.08 -10.56 13.12
CA LEU A 305 -26.05 -11.66 13.09
C LEU A 305 -25.69 -12.69 12.02
N SER A 306 -25.33 -12.24 10.81
CA SER A 306 -24.85 -13.10 9.72
C SER A 306 -23.62 -13.90 10.15
N SER A 307 -22.63 -13.24 10.76
CA SER A 307 -21.43 -13.91 11.28
C SER A 307 -21.76 -14.95 12.34
N LYS A 308 -22.72 -14.69 13.24
CA LYS A 308 -23.15 -15.68 14.24
C LYS A 308 -23.75 -16.93 13.60
N ILE A 309 -24.59 -16.77 12.58
CA ILE A 309 -25.25 -17.88 11.88
C ILE A 309 -24.21 -18.70 11.09
N LEU A 310 -23.35 -18.03 10.31
CA LEU A 310 -22.29 -18.67 9.53
C LEU A 310 -21.28 -19.39 10.46
N LYS A 311 -21.00 -18.82 11.62
CA LYS A 311 -20.18 -19.44 12.66
C LYS A 311 -20.78 -20.75 13.14
N SER A 312 -22.07 -20.78 13.50
CA SER A 312 -22.76 -22.02 13.87
C SER A 312 -22.73 -23.06 12.75
N TYR A 313 -22.85 -22.65 11.48
CA TYR A 313 -22.75 -23.54 10.32
C TYR A 313 -21.36 -24.18 10.20
N ILE A 314 -20.28 -23.40 10.36
CA ILE A 314 -18.90 -23.90 10.38
C ILE A 314 -18.70 -24.88 11.54
N PHE A 315 -19.10 -24.51 12.77
CA PHE A 315 -18.93 -25.38 13.94
C PHE A 315 -19.73 -26.69 13.87
N SER A 316 -20.72 -26.76 12.97
CA SER A 316 -21.46 -28.00 12.68
C SER A 316 -20.71 -28.96 11.73
N GLY A 317 -19.48 -28.63 11.31
CA GLY A 317 -18.62 -29.48 10.48
C GLY A 317 -18.48 -29.04 9.02
N ASN A 318 -19.18 -27.98 8.61
CA ASN A 318 -19.29 -27.58 7.21
C ASN A 318 -18.15 -26.63 6.76
N LEU A 319 -18.07 -26.40 5.45
CA LEU A 319 -17.08 -25.52 4.83
C LEU A 319 -17.72 -24.23 4.31
N ILE A 320 -17.10 -23.09 4.57
CA ILE A 320 -17.40 -21.82 3.89
C ILE A 320 -16.22 -21.44 3.00
N ILE A 321 -16.52 -20.99 1.77
CA ILE A 321 -15.53 -20.45 0.83
C ILE A 321 -15.92 -19.01 0.50
N ILE A 322 -14.98 -18.07 0.61
CA ILE A 322 -15.21 -16.64 0.37
C ILE A 322 -14.21 -16.11 -0.65
N GLY A 323 -14.69 -15.32 -1.61
CA GLY A 323 -13.87 -14.53 -2.52
C GLY A 323 -14.32 -13.07 -2.46
N LEU A 324 -13.43 -12.18 -2.07
CA LEU A 324 -13.72 -10.75 -1.90
C LEU A 324 -12.47 -9.94 -2.26
N CYS A 325 -12.57 -9.02 -3.21
CA CYS A 325 -11.57 -7.98 -3.44
C CYS A 325 -11.80 -6.84 -2.43
N PRO A 326 -11.05 -6.75 -1.32
CA PRO A 326 -11.50 -5.97 -0.18
C PRO A 326 -11.31 -4.46 -0.38
N TRP A 327 -10.20 -4.04 -0.99
CA TRP A 327 -9.96 -2.65 -1.35
C TRP A 327 -10.98 -2.18 -2.40
N GLY A 328 -11.28 -3.03 -3.39
CA GLY A 328 -12.32 -2.77 -4.40
C GLY A 328 -13.70 -2.67 -3.77
N TRP A 329 -14.01 -3.53 -2.80
CA TRP A 329 -15.27 -3.52 -2.08
C TRP A 329 -15.46 -2.27 -1.21
N GLU A 330 -14.44 -1.81 -0.45
CA GLU A 330 -14.55 -0.56 0.33
C GLU A 330 -14.79 0.65 -0.57
N TYR A 331 -14.11 0.66 -1.71
CA TYR A 331 -14.23 1.71 -2.71
C TYR A 331 -15.67 1.78 -3.24
N ILE A 332 -16.17 0.65 -3.76
CA ILE A 332 -17.51 0.50 -4.36
C ILE A 332 -18.60 0.71 -3.29
N SER A 333 -18.65 -0.14 -2.28
CA SER A 333 -19.82 -0.32 -1.40
C SER A 333 -20.23 0.85 -0.51
N GLY A 334 -19.43 1.91 -0.41
CA GLY A 334 -19.74 2.92 0.60
C GLY A 334 -19.21 2.64 2.02
N GLY A 335 -18.86 1.40 2.31
CA GLY A 335 -18.70 0.88 3.67
C GLY A 335 -17.26 0.69 4.12
N ARG A 336 -17.04 0.75 5.44
CA ARG A 336 -15.82 0.18 6.06
C ARG A 336 -15.90 -1.34 6.03
N LEU A 337 -14.96 -2.01 5.38
CA LEU A 337 -14.83 -3.47 5.28
C LEU A 337 -14.85 -4.10 6.67
N ASN A 338 -14.21 -3.44 7.63
CA ASN A 338 -14.13 -3.90 9.01
C ASN A 338 -15.45 -3.87 9.77
N SER A 339 -16.46 -3.12 9.32
CA SER A 339 -17.70 -2.94 10.08
C SER A 339 -18.95 -3.38 9.32
N HIS A 340 -18.89 -3.43 7.99
CA HIS A 340 -20.09 -3.55 7.15
C HIS A 340 -20.07 -4.74 6.19
N SER A 341 -18.93 -5.42 5.99
CA SER A 341 -18.86 -6.63 5.14
C SER A 341 -19.24 -7.87 5.95
N ILE A 342 -20.17 -8.66 5.43
CA ILE A 342 -20.56 -9.96 6.01
C ILE A 342 -19.37 -10.93 5.92
N SER A 343 -18.72 -10.99 4.76
CA SER A 343 -17.53 -11.80 4.51
C SER A 343 -16.40 -11.49 5.48
N ASN A 344 -16.09 -10.20 5.68
CA ASN A 344 -15.04 -9.84 6.62
C ASN A 344 -15.49 -10.04 8.08
N GLY A 345 -16.77 -9.87 8.39
CA GLY A 345 -17.34 -10.14 9.71
C GLY A 345 -17.15 -11.60 10.15
N ILE A 346 -17.48 -12.57 9.28
CA ILE A 346 -17.25 -13.99 9.59
C ILE A 346 -15.75 -14.34 9.62
N ASN A 347 -14.94 -13.75 8.74
CA ASN A 347 -13.49 -13.94 8.80
C ASN A 347 -12.92 -13.51 10.14
N LYS A 348 -13.31 -12.34 10.66
CA LYS A 348 -12.86 -11.81 11.96
C LYS A 348 -13.14 -12.79 13.09
N GLU A 349 -14.35 -13.34 13.11
CA GLU A 349 -14.79 -14.36 14.08
C GLU A 349 -13.96 -15.65 14.03
N MET A 350 -13.37 -15.95 12.87
CA MET A 350 -12.58 -17.15 12.62
C MET A 350 -11.06 -16.91 12.62
N GLY A 351 -10.62 -15.69 12.95
CA GLY A 351 -9.22 -15.33 13.04
C GLY A 351 -8.58 -14.92 11.70
N MET A 352 -9.34 -14.49 10.71
CA MET A 352 -8.83 -13.87 9.48
C MET A 352 -9.35 -12.43 9.34
N ILE A 353 -8.61 -11.56 8.68
CA ILE A 353 -9.09 -10.22 8.33
C ILE A 353 -8.68 -9.92 6.90
N PHE A 354 -9.65 -9.60 6.05
CA PHE A 354 -9.37 -8.89 4.82
C PHE A 354 -8.96 -7.47 5.16
N THR A 355 -7.83 -7.01 4.61
CA THR A 355 -7.39 -5.61 4.73
C THR A 355 -7.66 -4.87 3.44
N ASN A 356 -7.72 -3.54 3.51
CA ASN A 356 -7.96 -2.68 2.35
C ASN A 356 -6.66 -2.35 1.58
N GLU A 357 -5.61 -3.14 1.77
CA GLU A 357 -4.33 -2.99 1.09
C GLU A 357 -4.26 -3.88 -0.15
N TYR A 358 -3.49 -3.45 -1.15
CA TYR A 358 -3.18 -4.23 -2.34
C TYR A 358 -2.23 -5.38 -2.03
N PHE A 359 -2.45 -6.54 -2.64
CA PHE A 359 -1.47 -7.61 -2.64
C PHE A 359 -0.33 -7.27 -3.60
N CYS A 360 0.87 -7.04 -3.07
CA CYS A 360 2.04 -6.71 -3.87
C CYS A 360 2.72 -7.99 -4.37
N ASN A 361 2.69 -8.22 -5.69
CA ASN A 361 3.48 -9.24 -6.36
C ASN A 361 3.94 -8.69 -7.71
N GLU A 362 5.24 -8.80 -8.01
CA GLU A 362 5.81 -8.29 -9.27
C GLU A 362 5.35 -9.09 -10.48
N GLU A 363 5.04 -10.37 -10.27
CA GLU A 363 4.57 -11.28 -11.31
C GLU A 363 3.05 -11.51 -11.20
N ASN A 364 2.38 -11.75 -12.32
CA ASN A 364 0.96 -12.14 -12.34
C ASN A 364 0.73 -13.60 -11.89
N TYR A 365 1.70 -14.23 -11.22
CA TYR A 365 1.57 -15.56 -10.67
C TYR A 365 2.39 -15.75 -9.39
N ILE A 366 2.03 -16.75 -8.59
CA ILE A 366 2.73 -17.15 -7.35
C ILE A 366 3.29 -18.56 -7.52
N ASN A 367 4.60 -18.71 -7.29
CA ASN A 367 5.25 -20.02 -7.20
C ASN A 367 5.18 -20.55 -5.75
N ILE A 368 4.52 -21.69 -5.55
CA ILE A 368 4.29 -22.27 -4.23
C ILE A 368 5.57 -22.81 -3.59
N GLN A 369 6.57 -23.23 -4.37
CA GLN A 369 7.81 -23.79 -3.82
C GLN A 369 8.66 -22.75 -3.06
N ASN A 370 8.53 -21.47 -3.42
CA ASN A 370 9.30 -20.37 -2.81
C ASN A 370 8.70 -19.82 -1.51
N SER A 371 7.54 -20.33 -1.08
CA SER A 371 6.74 -19.76 0.02
C SER A 371 6.96 -20.43 1.39
N SER A 372 7.94 -21.34 1.50
CA SER A 372 8.16 -22.20 2.67
C SER A 372 8.68 -21.50 3.94
N ASN A 373 9.05 -20.21 3.86
CA ASN A 373 9.57 -19.43 5.00
C ASN A 373 8.52 -18.58 5.73
N CYS A 374 7.31 -18.41 5.20
CA CYS A 374 6.33 -17.42 5.69
C CYS A 374 5.37 -17.92 6.80
N LEU A 375 5.65 -19.07 7.41
CA LEU A 375 4.64 -19.89 8.13
C LEU A 375 4.35 -19.53 9.60
N LEU A 376 4.85 -18.40 10.09
CA LEU A 376 4.57 -17.99 11.46
C LEU A 376 3.15 -17.40 11.53
N SER A 377 2.41 -17.68 12.61
CA SER A 377 1.25 -16.87 12.93
C SER A 377 1.73 -15.51 13.45
N SER A 378 0.93 -14.46 13.29
CA SER A 378 1.20 -13.13 13.83
C SER A 378 1.57 -13.16 15.31
N PHE A 379 0.85 -13.96 16.10
CA PHE A 379 1.18 -14.13 17.52
C PHE A 379 2.62 -14.59 17.78
N TYR A 380 3.14 -15.54 17.00
CA TYR A 380 4.52 -16.00 17.17
C TYR A 380 5.54 -14.94 16.79
N TYR A 381 5.32 -14.24 15.67
CA TYR A 381 6.20 -13.14 15.26
C TYR A 381 6.25 -12.04 16.32
N TRP A 382 5.10 -11.57 16.79
CA TRP A 382 4.99 -10.55 17.83
C TRP A 382 5.65 -10.99 19.15
N LYS A 383 5.49 -12.25 19.55
CA LYS A 383 6.12 -12.78 20.77
C LYS A 383 7.64 -12.93 20.64
N GLU A 384 8.14 -13.46 19.53
CA GLU A 384 9.58 -13.58 19.25
C GLU A 384 10.24 -12.19 19.18
N LEU A 385 9.59 -11.25 18.50
CA LEU A 385 9.99 -9.85 18.41
C LEU A 385 10.11 -9.20 19.80
N ILE A 386 9.09 -9.36 20.65
CA ILE A 386 9.11 -8.79 22.00
C ILE A 386 10.15 -9.49 22.89
N ASN A 387 10.34 -10.79 22.72
CA ASN A 387 11.37 -11.54 23.44
C ASN A 387 12.78 -11.13 23.04
N SER A 388 13.07 -10.94 21.75
CA SER A 388 14.38 -10.50 21.27
C SER A 388 14.68 -9.08 21.79
N ILE A 389 13.69 -8.19 21.72
CA ILE A 389 13.78 -6.84 22.31
C ILE A 389 14.08 -6.90 23.80
N ASN A 390 13.34 -7.71 24.59
CA ASN A 390 13.57 -7.83 26.03
C ASN A 390 14.93 -8.45 26.39
N LYS A 391 15.48 -9.32 25.54
CA LYS A 391 16.78 -9.99 25.74
C LYS A 391 17.97 -9.19 25.20
N GLY A 392 17.74 -8.03 24.59
CA GLY A 392 18.79 -7.24 23.94
C GLY A 392 19.42 -7.94 22.72
N ILE A 393 18.75 -8.95 22.17
CA ILE A 393 19.20 -9.68 20.98
C ILE A 393 18.80 -8.83 19.78
N LYS A 394 19.78 -8.36 19.00
CA LYS A 394 19.54 -7.64 17.75
C LYS A 394 18.92 -8.61 16.72
N ASN A 395 17.60 -8.61 16.60
CA ASN A 395 16.99 -8.98 15.32
C ASN A 395 17.14 -7.77 14.41
N GLU A 396 17.66 -7.98 13.20
CA GLU A 396 17.72 -6.95 12.17
C GLU A 396 16.30 -6.65 11.70
N LEU A 397 15.64 -5.72 12.39
CA LEU A 397 14.36 -5.21 11.95
C LEU A 397 14.58 -4.09 10.93
N ASN A 398 13.82 -4.12 9.84
CA ASN A 398 13.87 -3.10 8.80
C ASN A 398 12.88 -1.98 9.15
N ILE A 399 13.16 -0.77 8.68
CA ILE A 399 12.27 0.38 8.85
C ILE A 399 10.88 0.14 8.22
N ASP A 400 10.75 -0.67 7.16
CA ASP A 400 9.44 -1.01 6.59
C ASP A 400 8.55 -1.83 7.54
N GLU A 401 9.13 -2.48 8.56
CA GLU A 401 8.36 -3.31 9.49
C GLU A 401 7.44 -2.50 10.40
N TYR A 402 7.71 -1.22 10.69
CA TYR A 402 6.79 -0.45 11.53
C TYR A 402 5.44 -0.22 10.84
N PHE A 403 5.41 -0.02 9.51
CA PHE A 403 4.15 0.15 8.75
C PHE A 403 3.33 -1.14 8.81
N LEU A 404 4.00 -2.25 8.59
CA LEU A 404 3.39 -3.58 8.64
C LEU A 404 2.86 -3.90 10.04
N MET A 405 3.64 -3.60 11.08
CA MET A 405 3.23 -3.73 12.47
C MET A 405 2.08 -2.79 12.83
N THR A 406 2.05 -1.57 12.28
CA THR A 406 0.93 -0.62 12.44
C THR A 406 -0.36 -1.27 11.96
N LYS A 407 -0.33 -1.91 10.78
CA LYS A 407 -1.48 -2.61 10.20
C LYS A 407 -1.88 -3.85 10.98
N ASP A 408 -0.93 -4.62 11.48
CA ASP A 408 -1.20 -5.73 12.37
C ASP A 408 -1.92 -5.28 13.65
N ILE A 409 -1.45 -4.19 14.28
CA ILE A 409 -2.09 -3.61 15.47
C ILE A 409 -3.51 -3.16 15.13
N GLU A 410 -3.72 -2.44 14.03
CA GLU A 410 -5.05 -2.02 13.55
C GLU A 410 -5.98 -3.23 13.38
N CYS A 411 -5.51 -4.30 12.75
CA CYS A 411 -6.26 -5.53 12.57
C CYS A 411 -6.67 -6.15 13.91
N HIS A 412 -5.75 -6.24 14.87
CA HIS A 412 -6.04 -6.78 16.20
C HIS A 412 -7.11 -5.98 16.94
N LEU A 413 -7.11 -4.66 16.81
CA LEU A 413 -8.11 -3.81 17.46
C LEU A 413 -9.47 -3.89 16.79
N ASN A 414 -9.50 -4.10 15.47
CA ASN A 414 -10.71 -4.24 14.67
C ASN A 414 -11.44 -5.59 14.85
N MET A 415 -10.95 -6.50 15.68
CA MET A 415 -11.62 -7.77 15.99
C MET A 415 -12.67 -7.61 17.09
N ASP A 416 -13.92 -7.94 16.78
CA ASP A 416 -15.05 -7.94 17.72
C ASP A 416 -14.85 -8.97 18.85
N LEU A 417 -14.56 -10.22 18.49
CA LEU A 417 -14.21 -11.30 19.43
C LEU A 417 -12.74 -11.67 19.27
N LYS A 418 -11.96 -11.38 20.30
CA LYS A 418 -10.53 -11.67 20.35
C LYS A 418 -10.32 -13.06 20.93
N THR A 419 -9.64 -13.93 20.19
CA THR A 419 -9.11 -15.19 20.69
C THR A 419 -8.14 -14.96 21.85
N THR A 420 -7.90 -16.00 22.64
CA THR A 420 -6.92 -15.96 23.72
C THR A 420 -5.55 -15.49 23.22
N GLU A 421 -5.13 -15.85 22.00
CA GLU A 421 -3.83 -15.41 21.47
C GLU A 421 -3.81 -13.95 21.04
N GLN A 422 -4.87 -13.44 20.41
CA GLN A 422 -4.93 -12.02 20.00
C GLN A 422 -4.94 -11.09 21.21
N ASN A 423 -5.66 -11.47 22.27
CA ASN A 423 -5.61 -10.75 23.53
C ASN A 423 -4.19 -10.76 24.13
N LYS A 424 -3.37 -11.80 23.92
CA LYS A 424 -1.99 -11.82 24.43
C LYS A 424 -1.14 -10.74 23.75
N ILE A 425 -1.31 -10.52 22.45
CA ILE A 425 -0.59 -9.47 21.70
C ILE A 425 -0.95 -8.10 22.23
N LEU A 426 -2.25 -7.81 22.37
CA LEU A 426 -2.70 -6.54 22.92
C LEU A 426 -2.20 -6.33 24.36
N ASN A 427 -2.21 -7.37 25.19
CA ASN A 427 -1.65 -7.28 26.54
C ASN A 427 -0.13 -7.05 26.53
N LEU A 428 0.61 -7.66 25.61
CA LEU A 428 2.04 -7.38 25.46
C LEU A 428 2.30 -5.91 25.07
N ILE A 429 1.49 -5.36 24.17
CA ILE A 429 1.53 -3.93 23.81
C ILE A 429 1.22 -3.06 25.04
N VAL A 430 0.17 -3.39 25.80
CA VAL A 430 -0.19 -2.71 27.06
C VAL A 430 0.98 -2.72 28.05
N GLU A 431 1.61 -3.88 28.27
CA GLU A 431 2.75 -4.02 29.18
C GLU A 431 3.97 -3.21 28.72
N LEU A 432 4.24 -3.14 27.42
CA LEU A 432 5.30 -2.29 26.88
C LEU A 432 5.02 -0.80 27.12
N LEU A 433 3.78 -0.36 26.88
CA LEU A 433 3.37 1.03 27.14
C LEU A 433 3.43 1.36 28.64
N LYS A 434 3.10 0.41 29.52
CA LYS A 434 3.24 0.59 30.98
C LYS A 434 4.69 0.76 31.44
N LYS A 435 5.67 0.17 30.74
CA LYS A 435 7.09 0.36 31.06
C LYS A 435 7.56 1.81 30.83
N LYS A 436 6.80 2.62 30.07
CA LYS A 436 7.08 4.03 29.75
C LYS A 436 8.50 4.27 29.21
N THR A 437 9.12 3.26 28.58
CA THR A 437 10.48 3.37 28.02
C THR A 437 10.53 4.40 26.90
N TYR A 438 9.42 4.57 26.17
CA TYR A 438 9.26 5.58 25.14
C TYR A 438 9.47 7.01 25.63
N LEU A 439 9.22 7.33 26.92
CA LEU A 439 9.36 8.71 27.43
C LEU A 439 10.76 9.31 27.26
N LYS A 440 11.78 8.45 27.12
CA LYS A 440 13.18 8.87 26.87
C LYS A 440 13.49 9.09 25.38
N LEU A 441 12.63 8.61 24.50
CA LEU A 441 12.79 8.74 23.05
C LEU A 441 12.40 10.15 22.62
N ARG A 442 13.31 10.81 21.92
CA ARG A 442 13.14 12.10 21.24
C ARG A 442 13.68 11.95 19.81
N PRO A 443 13.13 12.66 18.81
CA PRO A 443 13.76 12.67 17.51
C PRO A 443 15.11 13.39 17.59
N PRO A 444 16.09 13.03 16.74
CA PRO A 444 16.02 11.98 15.73
C PRO A 444 15.93 10.56 16.34
N PHE A 445 14.93 9.78 15.92
CA PHE A 445 14.68 8.42 16.36
C PHE A 445 15.57 7.44 15.59
N ASN A 446 16.37 6.65 16.31
CA ASN A 446 17.17 5.58 15.71
C ASN A 446 16.30 4.35 15.45
N MET A 447 16.01 4.07 14.18
CA MET A 447 15.20 2.92 13.76
C MET A 447 16.01 1.63 13.63
N GLU A 448 17.31 1.61 13.98
CA GLU A 448 18.07 0.36 14.13
C GLU A 448 17.69 -0.41 15.41
N GLU A 449 17.04 0.25 16.36
CA GLU A 449 16.59 -0.38 17.59
C GLU A 449 15.14 -0.87 17.43
N GLY A 450 14.92 -2.18 17.54
CA GLY A 450 13.59 -2.75 17.32
C GLY A 450 12.51 -2.27 18.27
N ILE A 451 12.87 -1.78 19.46
CA ILE A 451 11.92 -1.14 20.38
C ILE A 451 11.40 0.20 19.83
N ASN A 452 12.20 0.93 19.05
CA ASN A 452 11.80 2.21 18.46
C ASN A 452 10.83 1.97 17.30
N ILE A 453 11.11 0.97 16.45
CA ILE A 453 10.18 0.49 15.40
C ILE A 453 8.82 0.16 16.01
N LEU A 454 8.81 -0.59 17.12
CA LEU A 454 7.58 -0.96 17.81
C LEU A 454 6.83 0.25 18.39
N ASN A 455 7.52 1.18 19.06
CA ASN A 455 6.90 2.40 19.57
C ASN A 455 6.30 3.26 18.43
N MET A 456 6.98 3.36 17.29
CA MET A 456 6.47 4.07 16.12
C MET A 456 5.25 3.39 15.50
N ALA A 457 5.24 2.06 15.43
CA ALA A 457 4.09 1.30 14.95
C ALA A 457 2.85 1.51 15.84
N ILE A 458 3.05 1.47 17.16
CA ILE A 458 1.98 1.73 18.14
C ILE A 458 1.47 3.17 17.98
N ALA A 459 2.37 4.16 17.89
CA ALA A 459 1.99 5.57 17.68
C ALA A 459 1.18 5.75 16.39
N CYS A 460 1.64 5.21 15.25
CA CYS A 460 0.94 5.34 13.98
C CYS A 460 -0.44 4.70 14.00
N SER A 461 -0.61 3.55 14.68
CA SER A 461 -1.91 2.86 14.74
C SER A 461 -2.97 3.63 15.55
N ARG A 462 -2.55 4.52 16.46
CA ARG A 462 -3.45 5.46 17.18
C ARG A 462 -3.95 6.56 16.25
N LEU A 463 -3.09 7.04 15.36
CA LEU A 463 -3.39 8.16 14.46
C LEU A 463 -4.37 7.77 13.34
N ILE A 464 -4.55 6.49 13.01
CA ILE A 464 -5.41 6.12 11.87
C ILE A 464 -6.87 5.91 12.28
N GLU A 465 -7.15 5.28 13.44
CA GLU A 465 -8.55 4.97 13.83
C GLU A 465 -8.88 5.15 15.31
N ASN A 466 -7.97 5.68 16.13
CA ASN A 466 -8.15 5.91 17.57
C ASN A 466 -8.58 4.68 18.38
N LYS A 467 -8.12 3.48 17.98
CA LYS A 467 -8.60 2.23 18.59
C LYS A 467 -7.80 1.75 19.80
N LEU A 468 -6.58 2.25 20.00
CA LEU A 468 -5.73 1.85 21.14
C LEU A 468 -5.99 2.67 22.40
N ASP A 469 -6.73 3.77 22.33
CA ASP A 469 -6.94 4.68 23.47
C ASP A 469 -7.49 3.97 24.69
N VAL A 470 -8.26 2.91 24.47
CA VAL A 470 -8.76 2.04 25.51
C VAL A 470 -8.62 0.58 25.10
N ILE A 471 -7.71 -0.14 25.76
CA ILE A 471 -7.58 -1.60 25.60
C ILE A 471 -8.03 -2.28 26.88
N GLY A 472 -8.87 -3.31 26.75
CA GLY A 472 -9.19 -4.24 27.83
C GLY A 472 -8.16 -5.36 27.92
N ASP A 473 -7.62 -5.63 29.12
CA ASP A 473 -6.84 -6.85 29.34
C ASP A 473 -7.73 -8.10 29.36
N PHE A 474 -7.10 -9.28 29.54
CA PHE A 474 -7.83 -10.55 29.73
C PHE A 474 -8.83 -10.55 30.89
N GLN A 475 -8.65 -9.64 31.85
CA GLN A 475 -9.51 -9.48 33.02
C GLN A 475 -10.55 -8.36 32.81
N ASN A 476 -10.70 -7.84 31.58
CA ASN A 476 -11.54 -6.71 31.21
C ASN A 476 -11.19 -5.39 31.94
N LYS A 477 -9.99 -5.24 32.50
CA LYS A 477 -9.54 -3.94 33.00
C LYS A 477 -9.20 -3.06 31.81
N LYS A 478 -9.79 -1.88 31.76
CA LYS A 478 -9.56 -0.86 30.73
C LYS A 478 -8.35 -0.02 31.11
N TYR A 479 -7.46 0.21 30.14
CA TYR A 479 -6.29 1.07 30.30
C TYR A 479 -6.39 2.26 29.34
N SER A 480 -6.20 3.47 29.86
CA SER A 480 -5.94 4.67 29.06
C SER A 480 -4.44 4.87 28.89
N PHE A 481 -4.03 5.45 27.77
CA PHE A 481 -2.63 5.69 27.44
C PHE A 481 -2.30 7.18 27.32
N ASP A 482 -2.85 7.98 28.22
CA ASP A 482 -2.68 9.43 28.28
C ASP A 482 -1.20 9.86 28.26
N ASP A 483 -0.32 9.14 28.98
CA ASP A 483 1.12 9.39 28.99
C ASP A 483 1.79 9.16 27.62
N PHE A 484 1.25 8.24 26.82
CA PHE A 484 1.77 7.95 25.48
C PHE A 484 1.31 9.01 24.49
N ASP A 485 0.07 9.50 24.63
CA ASP A 485 -0.40 10.65 23.85
C ASP A 485 0.35 11.94 24.23
N ASP A 486 0.67 12.12 25.52
CA ASP A 486 1.57 13.19 26.00
C ASP A 486 2.93 13.08 25.32
N TRP A 487 3.47 11.86 25.17
CA TRP A 487 4.72 11.62 24.46
C TRP A 487 4.59 11.89 22.94
N ILE A 488 3.53 11.43 22.28
CA ILE A 488 3.30 11.73 20.85
C ILE A 488 3.26 13.24 20.66
N ASN A 489 2.48 13.95 21.47
CA ASN A 489 2.36 15.40 21.40
C ASN A 489 3.70 16.11 21.64
N ALA A 490 4.44 15.71 22.67
CA ALA A 490 5.73 16.32 23.02
C ALA A 490 6.84 16.04 21.98
N ASN A 491 6.64 15.11 21.05
CA ASN A 491 7.60 14.75 20.00
C ASN A 491 7.14 15.17 18.60
N GLN A 492 6.11 16.00 18.50
CA GLN A 492 5.87 16.71 17.24
C GLN A 492 7.05 17.63 16.96
N PHE A 493 7.59 17.58 15.74
CA PHE A 493 8.86 18.24 15.44
C PHE A 493 8.83 19.76 15.66
N TRP A 494 7.67 20.40 15.45
CA TRP A 494 7.47 21.82 15.74
C TRP A 494 7.49 22.17 17.23
N LYS A 495 7.15 21.24 18.12
CA LYS A 495 7.18 21.48 19.58
C LYS A 495 8.61 21.44 20.14
N LEU A 496 9.53 20.77 19.44
CA LEU A 496 10.92 20.62 19.88
C LEU A 496 11.77 21.85 19.59
N GLU A 497 11.33 22.68 18.65
CA GLU A 497 12.01 23.91 18.26
C GLU A 497 11.61 25.11 19.14
N ASP A 498 10.40 25.09 19.72
CA ASP A 498 9.84 26.17 20.54
C ASP A 498 10.18 26.01 22.04
N ASN A 499 11.44 26.22 22.41
CA ASN A 499 11.91 26.21 23.80
C ASN A 499 11.56 27.49 24.60
N ILE A 500 10.35 28.04 24.45
CA ILE A 500 9.88 29.19 25.26
C ILE A 500 8.42 29.00 25.66
N SER A 501 8.17 28.63 26.92
CA SER A 501 6.84 28.62 27.53
C SER A 501 6.69 29.86 28.42
N ASP A 502 6.37 31.01 27.83
CA ASP A 502 5.98 32.18 28.62
C ASP A 502 4.45 32.20 28.79
N LEU A 503 4.00 31.69 29.95
CA LEU A 503 2.59 31.65 30.36
C LEU A 503 1.94 33.04 30.56
N TYR A 504 2.70 34.13 30.47
CA TYR A 504 2.28 35.49 30.82
C TYR A 504 1.70 36.32 29.66
N LEU A 505 1.64 35.79 28.43
CA LEU A 505 1.27 36.57 27.23
C LEU A 505 -0.22 36.52 26.84
N SER A 506 -1.07 35.81 27.58
CA SER A 506 -2.47 35.52 27.19
C SER A 506 -3.41 36.74 27.19
N GLU A 507 -3.16 37.77 27.99
CA GLU A 507 -4.08 38.94 28.09
C GLU A 507 -3.96 39.92 26.90
N THR A 508 -2.80 39.96 26.23
CA THR A 508 -2.58 40.77 25.02
C THR A 508 -3.01 40.09 23.71
N TYR A 509 -3.37 38.79 23.77
CA TYR A 509 -3.65 37.96 22.60
C TYR A 509 -5.06 38.18 22.01
N LYS A 510 -5.94 38.87 22.74
CA LYS A 510 -7.32 39.16 22.31
C LYS A 510 -7.42 40.01 21.04
N GLU A 511 -6.38 40.76 20.66
CA GLU A 511 -6.40 41.56 19.41
C GLU A 511 -6.40 40.71 18.13
N LEU A 512 -5.96 39.45 18.19
CA LEU A 512 -5.86 38.57 17.00
C LEU A 512 -7.15 37.79 16.72
N ASN A 513 -8.06 37.66 17.70
CA ASN A 513 -9.32 36.88 17.62
C ASN A 513 -9.11 35.48 16.98
N LEU A 514 -8.19 34.70 17.52
CA LEU A 514 -7.84 33.36 17.02
C LEU A 514 -8.58 32.23 17.74
N SER A 515 -9.71 32.58 18.34
CA SER A 515 -10.57 31.66 19.04
C SER A 515 -12.02 32.14 18.98
N THR A 516 -12.98 31.22 19.04
CA THR A 516 -14.43 31.50 18.95
C THR A 516 -15.23 30.43 19.69
N ASN A 517 -16.44 30.73 20.16
CA ASN A 517 -17.32 29.73 20.79
C ASN A 517 -17.74 28.62 19.81
N GLU A 518 -17.98 28.99 18.55
CA GLU A 518 -18.31 28.06 17.47
C GLU A 518 -17.73 28.54 16.14
N LEU A 519 -17.32 27.60 15.30
CA LEU A 519 -16.88 27.87 13.93
C LEU A 519 -17.76 27.11 12.94
N CYS A 520 -18.22 27.81 11.90
CA CYS A 520 -18.94 27.28 10.77
C CYS A 520 -18.17 27.56 9.49
N CYS A 521 -17.91 26.53 8.68
CA CYS A 521 -17.24 26.68 7.38
C CYS A 521 -18.02 26.00 6.26
N PRO A 522 -18.04 26.57 5.04
CA PRO A 522 -18.63 25.92 3.88
C PRO A 522 -17.77 24.75 3.42
N VAL A 523 -18.43 23.73 2.90
CA VAL A 523 -17.79 22.63 2.18
C VAL A 523 -18.30 22.55 0.75
N TYR A 524 -17.38 22.31 -0.16
CA TYR A 524 -17.58 22.32 -1.60
C TYR A 524 -17.58 20.90 -2.17
N ASP A 525 -18.27 20.70 -3.29
CA ASP A 525 -18.33 19.46 -4.06
C ASP A 525 -17.04 19.17 -4.86
N ILE A 526 -15.87 19.45 -4.28
CA ILE A 526 -14.58 19.22 -4.94
C ILE A 526 -14.04 17.84 -4.53
N PRO A 527 -14.05 16.85 -5.44
CA PRO A 527 -13.65 15.48 -5.10
C PRO A 527 -12.20 15.39 -4.65
N PHE A 528 -11.97 14.66 -3.56
CA PHE A 528 -10.64 14.28 -3.03
C PHE A 528 -9.75 15.46 -2.61
N GLU A 529 -10.25 16.70 -2.69
CA GLU A 529 -9.52 17.88 -2.26
C GLU A 529 -9.65 18.08 -0.76
N TRP A 530 -8.52 18.36 -0.12
CA TRP A 530 -8.47 18.75 1.29
C TRP A 530 -8.85 20.21 1.47
N GLN A 531 -10.05 20.45 1.97
CA GLN A 531 -10.61 21.77 2.20
C GLN A 531 -10.30 22.22 3.62
N ASN A 532 -9.50 23.29 3.76
CA ASN A 532 -9.15 23.84 5.08
C ASN A 532 -10.38 24.42 5.77
N THR A 533 -10.70 23.87 6.94
CA THR A 533 -11.87 24.26 7.73
C THR A 533 -11.64 25.52 8.56
N GLY A 534 -10.41 26.03 8.62
CA GLY A 534 -10.02 27.17 9.46
C GLY A 534 -9.90 26.83 10.95
N VAL A 535 -10.00 25.55 11.33
CA VAL A 535 -9.86 25.07 12.70
C VAL A 535 -8.45 24.54 12.92
N TYR A 536 -7.87 24.88 14.08
CA TYR A 536 -6.69 24.24 14.62
C TYR A 536 -7.10 23.40 15.83
N ILE A 537 -6.80 22.11 15.85
CA ILE A 537 -7.02 21.30 17.05
C ILE A 537 -5.78 21.35 17.94
N LYS A 538 -6.00 21.61 19.24
CA LYS A 538 -4.97 21.40 20.27
C LYS A 538 -5.16 20.06 20.93
N TYR A 539 -4.05 19.57 21.46
CA TYR A 539 -4.04 18.36 22.25
C TYR A 539 -4.91 18.50 23.50
N ARG A 540 -5.70 17.45 23.77
CA ARG A 540 -6.74 17.39 24.82
C ARG A 540 -7.87 18.42 24.72
N LYS A 541 -8.09 19.01 23.53
CA LYS A 541 -9.25 19.86 23.24
C LYS A 541 -10.15 19.20 22.18
N PRO A 542 -10.95 18.19 22.54
CA PRO A 542 -11.84 17.52 21.59
C PRO A 542 -12.94 18.47 21.10
N LEU A 543 -13.32 18.33 19.83
CA LEU A 543 -14.35 19.12 19.19
C LEU A 543 -15.49 18.23 18.71
N LYS A 544 -16.72 18.71 18.92
CA LYS A 544 -17.90 18.18 18.25
C LYS A 544 -17.99 18.81 16.86
N VAL A 545 -18.13 17.97 15.85
CA VAL A 545 -18.28 18.38 14.45
C VAL A 545 -19.66 17.99 13.96
N GLU A 546 -20.40 18.91 13.38
CA GLU A 546 -21.75 18.72 12.87
C GLU A 546 -21.83 19.13 11.40
N PHE A 547 -22.43 18.31 10.55
CA PHE A 547 -22.70 18.66 9.17
C PHE A 547 -24.13 19.21 9.03
N ILE A 548 -24.24 20.38 8.40
CA ILE A 548 -25.49 21.10 8.17
C ILE A 548 -25.71 21.16 6.66
N SER A 549 -26.76 20.48 6.17
CA SER A 549 -27.06 20.38 4.74
C SER A 549 -27.50 21.73 4.14
N GLY A 550 -26.97 22.07 2.96
CA GLY A 550 -27.51 23.13 2.09
C GLY A 550 -28.57 22.56 1.12
N ASN A 551 -29.69 23.26 0.93
CA ASN A 551 -30.89 22.76 0.21
C ASN A 551 -30.66 22.08 -1.17
N LYS A 552 -31.56 21.12 -1.48
CA LYS A 552 -31.82 20.31 -2.70
C LYS A 552 -30.70 19.46 -3.34
N TYR A 553 -29.41 19.75 -3.17
CA TYR A 553 -28.33 18.92 -3.74
C TYR A 553 -27.92 17.73 -2.85
N CYS A 554 -28.33 17.70 -1.58
CA CYS A 554 -28.11 16.55 -0.67
C CYS A 554 -29.14 15.42 -0.83
N SER A 555 -29.64 15.15 -2.03
CA SER A 555 -30.42 13.92 -2.29
C SER A 555 -29.53 12.68 -2.53
N PHE A 556 -28.22 12.86 -2.67
CA PHE A 556 -27.27 11.77 -2.88
C PHE A 556 -26.37 11.57 -1.65
N PRO A 557 -26.18 10.32 -1.18
CA PRO A 557 -25.18 10.02 -0.18
C PRO A 557 -23.79 10.40 -0.70
N PHE A 558 -22.93 10.92 0.17
CA PHE A 558 -21.50 11.04 -0.13
C PHE A 558 -20.68 10.62 1.09
N LYS A 559 -19.44 10.19 0.83
CA LYS A 559 -18.46 9.89 1.88
C LYS A 559 -17.66 11.15 2.17
N SER A 560 -17.15 11.26 3.38
CA SER A 560 -16.19 12.31 3.72
C SER A 560 -15.11 11.81 4.65
N LYS A 561 -14.01 12.54 4.72
CA LYS A 561 -12.99 12.37 5.76
C LYS A 561 -12.71 13.69 6.43
N ILE A 562 -12.41 13.63 7.73
CA ILE A 562 -11.79 14.73 8.46
C ILE A 562 -10.33 14.35 8.71
N HIS A 563 -9.41 15.22 8.28
CA HIS A 563 -7.99 15.08 8.52
C HIS A 563 -7.55 16.10 9.56
N ILE A 564 -6.63 15.71 10.42
CA ILE A 564 -6.06 16.57 11.46
C ILE A 564 -4.54 16.46 11.39
N GLY A 565 -3.86 17.54 11.03
CA GLY A 565 -2.41 17.59 10.94
C GLY A 565 -1.92 18.67 9.99
N SER A 566 -0.70 18.54 9.51
CA SER A 566 -0.06 19.48 8.56
C SER A 566 -0.03 18.95 7.12
N HIS A 567 -0.86 17.96 6.77
CA HIS A 567 -0.91 17.37 5.43
C HIS A 567 0.40 16.72 4.93
N SER A 568 1.28 16.36 5.85
CA SER A 568 2.45 15.59 5.48
C SER A 568 2.12 14.17 5.01
N ASP A 569 3.00 13.61 4.19
CA ASP A 569 3.01 12.21 3.85
C ASP A 569 3.37 11.30 5.04
N PHE A 570 3.14 10.03 4.78
CA PHE A 570 3.62 8.93 5.60
C PHE A 570 5.04 8.55 5.17
N LEU A 571 5.98 8.52 6.11
CA LEU A 571 7.39 8.24 5.82
C LEU A 571 7.63 6.77 5.43
N ARG A 572 7.68 6.44 4.14
CA ARG A 572 8.09 5.12 3.64
C ARG A 572 9.50 5.26 3.07
N TYR A 573 10.55 4.73 3.71
CA TYR A 573 11.87 4.79 3.06
C TYR A 573 12.90 3.75 3.49
N LYS A 574 13.68 3.27 2.52
CA LYS A 574 14.69 2.21 2.62
C LYS A 574 16.11 2.66 3.01
N GLU A 575 16.44 3.95 3.02
CA GLU A 575 17.86 4.38 3.15
C GLU A 575 18.20 5.13 4.44
N LYS A 576 17.22 5.78 5.09
CA LYS A 576 17.47 6.57 6.32
C LYS A 576 17.00 5.80 7.56
N LYS A 577 17.95 5.24 8.30
CA LYS A 577 17.75 4.60 9.61
C LYS A 577 17.35 5.57 10.73
N ILE A 578 17.16 6.84 10.42
CA ILE A 578 16.90 7.91 11.38
C ILE A 578 15.64 8.66 10.97
N LEU A 579 14.64 8.72 11.87
CA LEU A 579 13.42 9.50 11.69
C LEU A 579 13.48 10.80 12.51
N ARG A 580 13.24 11.94 11.87
CA ARG A 580 13.23 13.28 12.53
C ARG A 580 11.87 13.65 13.11
N ARG A 581 10.83 12.88 12.80
CA ARG A 581 9.48 13.01 13.37
C ARG A 581 8.80 11.65 13.48
N ILE A 582 7.65 11.61 14.13
CA ILE A 582 6.78 10.43 14.09
C ILE A 582 6.38 10.18 12.62
N PRO A 583 6.45 8.93 12.12
CA PRO A 583 6.29 8.64 10.69
C PRO A 583 4.94 9.05 10.09
N LEU A 584 3.88 9.02 10.90
CA LEU A 584 2.58 9.60 10.58
C LEU A 584 2.30 10.72 11.60
N ILE A 585 1.80 11.85 11.12
CA ILE A 585 1.38 12.98 11.98
C ILE A 585 -0.04 13.47 11.63
N ASN A 586 -0.72 12.78 10.70
CA ASN A 586 -2.08 13.10 10.31
C ASN A 586 -3.05 12.09 10.93
N LYS A 587 -4.04 12.58 11.68
CA LYS A 587 -5.14 11.76 12.22
C LYS A 587 -6.36 11.84 11.32
N ILE A 588 -6.92 10.69 10.94
CA ILE A 588 -7.98 10.60 9.92
C ILE A 588 -9.27 10.03 10.52
N TYR A 589 -10.39 10.73 10.32
CA TYR A 589 -11.73 10.29 10.67
C TYR A 589 -12.54 10.06 9.40
N ASN A 590 -12.82 8.79 9.07
CA ASN A 590 -13.76 8.46 8.01
C ASN A 590 -15.19 8.77 8.48
N TRP A 591 -15.86 9.75 7.86
CA TRP A 591 -17.17 10.22 8.27
C TRP A 591 -18.23 10.00 7.19
N ASN A 592 -19.21 9.17 7.51
CA ASN A 592 -20.40 8.99 6.69
C ASN A 592 -21.54 9.85 7.26
N ILE A 593 -21.80 10.98 6.61
CA ILE A 593 -22.78 11.98 7.05
C ILE A 593 -24.21 11.43 7.12
N LEU A 594 -24.54 10.38 6.34
CA LEU A 594 -25.86 9.73 6.43
C LEU A 594 -26.05 8.91 7.70
N GLU A 595 -24.98 8.31 8.22
CA GLU A 595 -25.06 7.48 9.43
C GLU A 595 -25.12 8.34 10.69
N SER A 596 -24.39 9.45 10.68
CA SER A 596 -24.43 10.44 11.73
C SER A 596 -24.12 11.80 11.15
N SER A 597 -25.00 12.77 11.39
CA SER A 597 -24.74 14.18 11.08
C SER A 597 -23.72 14.81 12.02
N CYS A 598 -23.18 14.07 13.00
CA CYS A 598 -22.21 14.56 13.96
C CYS A 598 -21.15 13.51 14.32
N ILE A 599 -19.90 13.95 14.51
CA ILE A 599 -18.84 13.16 15.12
C ILE A 599 -18.08 13.98 16.17
N THR A 600 -17.32 13.31 17.03
CA THR A 600 -16.35 13.96 17.92
C THR A 600 -14.96 13.66 17.39
N ILE A 601 -14.12 14.69 17.28
CA ILE A 601 -12.74 14.60 16.83
C ILE A 601 -11.80 15.07 17.94
N ASP A 602 -10.63 14.45 18.01
CA ASP A 602 -9.54 14.79 18.91
C ASP A 602 -8.23 14.38 18.24
N SER A 603 -7.07 14.78 18.76
CA SER A 603 -5.81 14.28 18.23
C SER A 603 -4.67 14.46 19.22
N PRO A 604 -3.78 13.44 19.39
CA PRO A 604 -2.52 13.62 20.08
C PRO A 604 -1.55 14.51 19.26
N CYS A 605 -1.73 14.56 17.94
CA CYS A 605 -1.06 15.50 17.04
C CYS A 605 -1.90 16.78 16.95
N GLU A 606 -1.37 17.92 17.41
CA GLU A 606 -1.98 19.22 17.09
C GLU A 606 -1.97 19.45 15.58
N GLY A 607 -2.91 20.20 15.02
CA GLY A 607 -2.90 20.38 13.57
C GLY A 607 -4.10 21.11 13.00
N ILE A 608 -3.97 21.48 11.72
CA ILE A 608 -5.07 22.06 10.94
C ILE A 608 -6.07 20.95 10.64
N VAL A 609 -7.36 21.30 10.71
CA VAL A 609 -8.45 20.38 10.38
C VAL A 609 -8.90 20.60 8.93
N TYR A 610 -8.99 19.51 8.17
CA TYR A 610 -9.41 19.53 6.78
C TYR A 610 -10.59 18.60 6.55
N PHE A 611 -11.45 18.99 5.61
CA PHE A 611 -12.55 18.18 5.12
C PHE A 611 -12.25 17.69 3.71
N GLU A 612 -12.37 16.38 3.49
CA GLU A 612 -12.25 15.76 2.17
C GLU A 612 -13.63 15.25 1.73
N TYR A 613 -14.11 15.74 0.59
CA TYR A 613 -15.34 15.25 -0.05
C TYR A 613 -15.02 14.08 -0.97
N ILE A 614 -15.72 12.95 -0.80
CA ILE A 614 -15.54 11.74 -1.62
C ILE A 614 -16.88 11.43 -2.31
N PRO A 615 -16.98 11.67 -3.63
CA PRO A 615 -18.22 11.42 -4.37
C PRO A 615 -18.55 9.93 -4.44
N ASN A 616 -19.84 9.61 -4.46
CA ASN A 616 -20.32 8.24 -4.71
C ASN A 616 -20.30 7.96 -6.22
N ILE A 617 -19.38 7.11 -6.67
CA ILE A 617 -19.12 6.83 -8.10
C ILE A 617 -20.09 5.78 -8.68
N GLU A 618 -20.92 5.13 -7.85
CA GLU A 618 -21.77 3.98 -8.25
C GLU A 618 -22.96 4.26 -9.19
N LEU A 619 -23.16 5.49 -9.69
CA LEU A 619 -24.32 5.81 -10.55
C LEU A 619 -24.02 6.05 -12.04
N SER A 620 -22.77 5.93 -12.50
CA SER A 620 -22.47 5.91 -13.93
C SER A 620 -21.99 4.52 -14.36
N SER A 621 -22.88 3.74 -14.98
CA SER A 621 -22.59 2.48 -15.68
C SER A 621 -21.71 2.66 -16.94
N THR A 622 -20.95 3.74 -17.01
CA THR A 622 -19.90 4.01 -17.98
C THR A 622 -18.66 4.33 -17.18
N ILE A 623 -17.66 3.44 -17.24
CA ILE A 623 -16.29 3.76 -16.83
C ILE A 623 -15.74 4.73 -17.88
N GLU A 624 -16.25 5.96 -17.88
CA GLU A 624 -15.44 7.08 -18.27
C GLU A 624 -14.54 7.38 -17.07
N PRO A 625 -13.21 7.38 -17.22
CA PRO A 625 -12.35 7.82 -16.15
C PRO A 625 -12.77 9.26 -15.79
N LEU A 626 -12.53 9.70 -14.56
CA LEU A 626 -12.68 11.11 -14.16
C LEU A 626 -11.99 12.10 -15.13
N THR A 627 -11.17 11.61 -16.07
CA THR A 627 -10.66 12.31 -17.26
C THR A 627 -11.74 12.91 -18.18
N LYS A 628 -13.01 12.50 -18.08
CA LYS A 628 -14.14 13.01 -18.89
C LYS A 628 -15.17 13.80 -18.08
N LEU A 629 -14.73 14.43 -16.99
CA LEU A 629 -15.53 15.47 -16.34
C LEU A 629 -15.59 16.68 -17.28
N ASN A 630 -16.79 17.01 -17.77
CA ASN A 630 -17.04 18.08 -18.73
C ASN A 630 -16.32 19.38 -18.34
N LYS A 631 -15.61 19.99 -19.32
CA LYS A 631 -15.05 21.36 -19.22
C LYS A 631 -16.08 22.43 -18.79
N ASP A 632 -17.38 22.09 -18.83
CA ASP A 632 -18.52 22.97 -18.50
C ASP A 632 -19.23 22.65 -17.17
N GLN A 633 -18.84 21.61 -16.40
CA GLN A 633 -19.39 21.40 -15.05
C GLN A 633 -18.58 22.18 -14.00
N SER A 634 -19.18 23.24 -13.46
CA SER A 634 -18.59 24.02 -12.37
C SER A 634 -18.60 23.23 -11.06
N TYR A 635 -17.54 22.45 -10.79
CA TYR A 635 -17.22 21.93 -9.46
C TYR A 635 -16.72 23.07 -8.60
N ASN A 636 -17.57 23.53 -7.68
CA ASN A 636 -17.32 24.54 -6.66
C ASN A 636 -18.62 24.90 -5.89
N ASN A 637 -19.65 24.04 -5.94
CA ASN A 637 -20.92 24.31 -5.30
C ASN A 637 -20.84 23.94 -3.82
N ILE A 638 -21.47 24.74 -2.99
CA ILE A 638 -21.56 24.46 -1.55
C ILE A 638 -22.54 23.31 -1.36
N ILE A 639 -22.05 22.19 -0.83
CA ILE A 639 -22.90 21.02 -0.50
C ILE A 639 -23.47 21.12 0.92
N GLY A 640 -22.82 21.91 1.79
CA GLY A 640 -23.27 22.15 3.15
C GLY A 640 -22.28 22.98 3.94
N MET A 641 -22.53 23.06 5.23
CA MET A 641 -21.66 23.70 6.21
C MET A 641 -21.21 22.66 7.23
N ILE A 642 -20.02 22.84 7.77
CA ILE A 642 -19.53 22.10 8.93
C ILE A 642 -19.43 23.05 10.10
N LYS A 643 -20.01 22.66 11.22
CA LYS A 643 -20.01 23.39 12.48
C LYS A 643 -19.12 22.66 13.50
N PHE A 644 -18.22 23.40 14.13
CA PHE A 644 -17.33 22.96 15.20
C PHE A 644 -17.75 23.62 16.51
N ILE A 645 -17.88 22.80 17.56
CA ILE A 645 -18.31 23.21 18.91
C ILE A 645 -17.40 22.53 19.93
N THR A 646 -17.02 23.26 20.97
CA THR A 646 -16.24 22.68 22.07
C THR A 646 -17.11 21.83 23.00
N LEU A 647 -16.50 20.82 23.64
CA LEU A 647 -17.21 19.96 24.59
C LEU A 647 -17.07 20.42 26.06
N ASN A 648 -16.10 21.29 26.37
CA ASN A 648 -15.66 21.59 27.74
C ASN A 648 -15.64 23.10 28.10
N GLU A 649 -16.56 23.91 27.56
CA GLU A 649 -16.60 25.39 27.76
C GLU A 649 -15.38 26.17 27.25
N ASP A 650 -14.43 25.51 26.58
CA ASP A 650 -13.31 26.12 25.86
C ASP A 650 -13.76 26.86 24.59
N GLU A 651 -12.89 27.69 24.00
CA GLU A 651 -13.07 28.25 22.66
C GLU A 651 -12.42 27.36 21.58
N VAL A 652 -13.02 27.30 20.39
CA VAL A 652 -12.47 26.67 19.18
C VAL A 652 -11.28 27.50 18.70
N GLU A 653 -10.10 26.90 18.60
CA GLU A 653 -8.90 27.56 18.09
C GLU A 653 -8.90 27.64 16.55
N LEU A 654 -8.45 28.79 16.05
CA LEU A 654 -8.53 29.15 14.63
C LEU A 654 -7.17 29.08 13.95
N THR A 655 -7.16 28.58 12.71
CA THR A 655 -6.04 28.74 11.79
C THR A 655 -6.33 29.89 10.81
N PRO A 656 -5.53 30.98 10.81
CA PRO A 656 -5.68 32.02 9.80
C PRO A 656 -5.34 31.47 8.42
N ILE A 657 -6.12 31.83 7.42
CA ILE A 657 -5.88 31.49 6.02
C ILE A 657 -5.66 32.79 5.27
N TYR A 658 -4.49 32.98 4.66
CA TYR A 658 -4.31 34.10 3.74
C TYR A 658 -4.75 33.72 2.35
N THR A 659 -5.47 34.59 1.65
CA THR A 659 -5.77 34.34 0.24
C THR A 659 -5.89 35.61 -0.61
N ILE A 660 -5.41 35.50 -1.85
CA ILE A 660 -5.64 36.49 -2.90
C ILE A 660 -6.91 36.22 -3.71
N ASP A 661 -7.57 35.07 -3.49
CA ASP A 661 -8.80 34.66 -4.17
C ASP A 661 -10.04 35.29 -3.52
N LYS A 662 -10.21 36.60 -3.73
CA LYS A 662 -11.28 37.43 -3.14
C LYS A 662 -12.68 37.03 -3.61
N LEU A 663 -12.81 36.28 -4.71
CA LEU A 663 -14.10 35.93 -5.33
C LEU A 663 -14.84 34.81 -4.59
N LYS A 664 -14.15 33.95 -3.81
CA LYS A 664 -14.77 32.84 -3.07
C LYS A 664 -15.22 33.18 -1.64
N ILE A 665 -14.88 34.36 -1.10
CA ILE A 665 -15.13 34.68 0.32
C ILE A 665 -16.49 35.38 0.53
N ASN A 666 -16.96 36.13 -0.47
CA ASN A 666 -18.09 37.06 -0.28
C ASN A 666 -19.49 36.44 -0.45
N THR A 667 -19.63 35.13 -0.59
CA THR A 667 -20.90 34.51 -1.03
C THR A 667 -21.56 33.55 -0.03
N CYS A 668 -20.91 33.20 1.09
CA CYS A 668 -21.42 32.20 2.03
C CYS A 668 -21.91 32.82 3.34
N LEU A 669 -23.22 33.04 3.48
CA LEU A 669 -23.84 33.40 4.76
C LEU A 669 -23.52 32.32 5.81
N GLY A 670 -22.81 32.72 6.89
CA GLY A 670 -22.47 31.84 8.00
C GLY A 670 -21.06 31.26 8.00
N ASP A 671 -20.21 31.54 7.00
CA ASP A 671 -18.77 31.28 7.10
C ASP A 671 -18.14 32.28 8.09
N ASN A 672 -17.57 31.78 9.18
CA ASN A 672 -16.90 32.61 10.19
C ASN A 672 -15.42 32.19 10.39
N ARG A 673 -14.83 31.50 9.42
CA ARG A 673 -13.38 31.23 9.40
C ARG A 673 -12.57 32.51 9.40
N ARG A 674 -11.34 32.46 9.92
CA ARG A 674 -10.38 33.57 9.87
C ARG A 674 -9.66 33.62 8.50
N VAL A 675 -10.42 33.93 7.45
CA VAL A 675 -9.88 34.14 6.10
C VAL A 675 -9.47 35.61 5.93
N ILE A 676 -8.22 35.85 5.59
CA ILE A 676 -7.62 37.18 5.49
C ILE A 676 -7.27 37.46 4.03
N THR A 677 -7.76 38.59 3.50
CA THR A 677 -7.48 39.08 2.14
C THR A 677 -6.84 40.46 2.12
N ASP A 678 -6.77 41.12 3.29
CA ASP A 678 -6.09 42.40 3.46
C ASP A 678 -4.65 42.15 3.90
N ILE A 679 -3.74 42.44 2.99
CA ILE A 679 -2.29 42.32 3.19
C ILE A 679 -1.79 43.15 4.38
N ASN A 680 -2.44 44.27 4.72
CA ASN A 680 -2.06 45.09 5.88
C ASN A 680 -2.41 44.38 7.19
N VAL A 681 -3.58 43.73 7.23
CA VAL A 681 -3.99 42.91 8.38
C VAL A 681 -3.03 41.73 8.52
N TRP A 682 -2.73 41.03 7.42
CA TRP A 682 -1.79 39.91 7.42
C TRP A 682 -0.41 40.32 7.92
N THR A 683 0.14 41.41 7.38
CA THR A 683 1.47 41.91 7.74
C THR A 683 1.52 42.41 9.18
N ARG A 684 0.42 42.98 9.71
CA ARG A 684 0.34 43.35 11.13
C ARG A 684 0.44 42.11 12.02
N ILE A 685 -0.26 41.02 11.69
CA ILE A 685 -0.19 39.76 12.45
C ILE A 685 1.24 39.24 12.52
N PHE A 686 1.94 39.18 11.39
CA PHE A 686 3.31 38.67 11.28
C PHE A 686 4.40 39.74 11.40
N SER A 687 4.10 40.83 12.10
CA SER A 687 5.07 41.90 12.35
C SER A 687 6.10 41.51 13.41
N LYS A 688 7.26 42.18 13.40
CA LYS A 688 8.31 41.98 14.41
C LYS A 688 7.81 42.21 15.84
N GLU A 689 6.89 43.16 16.04
CA GLU A 689 6.30 43.47 17.35
C GLU A 689 5.42 42.34 17.88
N ASN A 690 4.76 41.62 16.98
CA ASN A 690 3.88 40.49 17.30
C ASN A 690 4.61 39.15 17.36
N LYS A 691 5.90 39.09 17.03
CA LYS A 691 6.73 37.88 17.14
C LYS A 691 6.68 37.23 18.53
N LYS A 692 6.51 38.02 19.59
CA LYS A 692 6.31 37.51 20.96
C LYS A 692 5.10 36.59 21.11
N PHE A 693 4.12 36.64 20.20
CA PHE A 693 2.94 35.79 20.20
C PHE A 693 3.07 34.56 19.29
N SER A 694 4.26 34.26 18.74
CA SER A 694 4.48 33.14 17.82
C SER A 694 4.00 31.80 18.37
N ASN A 695 4.22 31.56 19.65
CA ASN A 695 3.94 30.26 20.30
C ASN A 695 2.44 30.04 20.54
N LEU A 696 1.63 31.09 20.38
CA LEU A 696 0.19 31.03 20.47
C LEU A 696 -0.44 30.76 19.09
N LEU A 697 0.30 30.97 17.99
CA LEU A 697 -0.19 30.67 16.65
C LEU A 697 -0.21 29.15 16.38
N PRO A 698 -1.08 28.69 15.47
CA PRO A 698 -0.96 27.39 14.83
C PRO A 698 0.46 27.14 14.31
N ALA A 699 0.97 25.93 14.45
CA ALA A 699 2.32 25.59 13.98
C ALA A 699 2.44 25.65 12.43
N TRP A 700 1.36 25.32 11.71
CA TRP A 700 1.23 25.50 10.27
C TRP A 700 0.19 26.53 9.93
N ILE A 701 0.35 27.12 8.75
CA ILE A 701 -0.58 28.06 8.17
C ILE A 701 -0.63 27.88 6.66
N GLU A 702 -1.66 28.43 6.02
CA GLU A 702 -1.83 28.32 4.58
C GLU A 702 -1.92 29.66 3.88
N LEU A 703 -1.21 29.75 2.74
CA LEU A 703 -1.28 30.84 1.78
C LEU A 703 -1.94 30.33 0.50
N HIS A 704 -3.09 30.89 0.14
CA HIS A 704 -3.91 30.43 -0.99
C HIS A 704 -3.86 31.42 -2.15
N GLY A 705 -3.19 31.00 -3.22
CA GLY A 705 -3.41 31.54 -4.56
C GLY A 705 -4.76 31.12 -5.13
N LYS A 706 -5.02 31.51 -6.38
CA LYS A 706 -6.18 31.06 -7.15
C LYS A 706 -6.01 29.61 -7.63
N LYS A 707 -4.76 29.18 -7.83
CA LYS A 707 -4.38 27.88 -8.41
C LYS A 707 -3.39 27.11 -7.55
N ILE A 708 -2.80 27.72 -6.52
CA ILE A 708 -1.86 27.05 -5.61
C ILE A 708 -2.22 27.28 -4.14
N ILE A 709 -1.88 26.32 -3.28
CA ILE A 709 -1.92 26.41 -1.82
C ILE A 709 -0.53 26.07 -1.27
N LEU A 710 0.02 26.96 -0.44
CA LEU A 710 1.28 26.73 0.27
C LEU A 710 0.96 26.47 1.74
N THR A 711 1.27 25.28 2.24
CA THR A 711 1.15 24.90 3.65
C THR A 711 2.54 24.96 4.29
N ILE A 712 2.80 26.01 5.08
CA ILE A 712 4.14 26.33 5.61
C ILE A 712 4.11 26.49 7.13
N PRO A 713 5.24 26.36 7.84
CA PRO A 713 5.30 26.68 9.25
C PRO A 713 5.02 28.17 9.50
N SER A 714 4.14 28.49 10.44
CA SER A 714 3.75 29.89 10.71
C SER A 714 4.93 30.75 11.15
N ARG A 715 5.91 30.15 11.84
CA ARG A 715 7.14 30.82 12.30
C ARG A 715 7.97 31.44 11.17
N VAL A 716 7.87 30.90 9.95
CA VAL A 716 8.60 31.41 8.78
C VAL A 716 8.12 32.81 8.38
N LEU A 717 6.84 33.13 8.59
CA LEU A 717 6.27 34.42 8.20
C LEU A 717 6.89 35.62 8.94
N TYR A 718 7.44 35.41 10.15
CA TYR A 718 8.19 36.44 10.87
C TYR A 718 9.59 36.72 10.31
N ARG A 719 10.04 35.93 9.32
CA ARG A 719 11.37 36.01 8.71
C ARG A 719 11.34 36.64 7.31
N ILE A 720 10.15 36.89 6.76
CA ILE A 720 9.97 37.48 5.43
C ILE A 720 9.21 38.81 5.51
N ASN A 721 9.32 39.63 4.47
CA ASN A 721 8.46 40.79 4.32
C ASN A 721 7.07 40.36 3.81
N CYS A 722 6.09 40.28 4.72
CA CYS A 722 4.74 39.84 4.39
C CYS A 722 4.03 40.70 3.34
N PHE A 723 4.44 41.94 3.06
CA PHE A 723 3.85 42.74 1.98
C PHE A 723 4.03 42.12 0.58
N MET A 724 4.97 41.18 0.40
CA MET A 724 5.20 40.53 -0.89
C MET A 724 4.27 39.33 -1.16
N VAL A 725 3.46 38.91 -0.19
CA VAL A 725 2.72 37.64 -0.27
C VAL A 725 1.71 37.62 -1.44
N ASP A 726 1.10 38.76 -1.77
CA ASP A 726 0.23 38.87 -2.94
C ASP A 726 0.98 38.57 -4.23
N ASP A 727 2.06 39.31 -4.48
CA ASP A 727 2.90 39.13 -5.66
C ASP A 727 3.53 37.73 -5.75
N LEU A 728 3.81 37.12 -4.59
CA LEU A 728 4.36 35.77 -4.48
C LEU A 728 3.32 34.73 -4.92
N LEU A 729 2.10 34.80 -4.39
CA LEU A 729 1.03 33.88 -4.76
C LEU A 729 0.61 34.07 -6.23
N GLU A 730 0.56 35.29 -6.72
CA GLU A 730 0.31 35.57 -8.14
C GLU A 730 1.42 35.02 -9.05
N PHE A 731 2.68 35.08 -8.60
CA PHE A 731 3.79 34.48 -9.32
C PHE A 731 3.62 32.96 -9.44
N TRP A 732 3.30 32.27 -8.34
CA TRP A 732 3.09 30.82 -8.34
C TRP A 732 1.84 30.40 -9.13
N ASP A 733 0.74 31.15 -9.03
CA ASP A 733 -0.44 30.95 -9.88
C ASP A 733 -0.06 31.02 -11.37
N ARG A 734 0.81 31.98 -11.73
CA ARG A 734 1.30 32.12 -13.10
C ARG A 734 2.21 30.98 -13.55
N VAL A 735 3.00 30.37 -12.65
CA VAL A 735 3.77 29.16 -12.94
C VAL A 735 2.81 28.02 -13.30
N VAL A 736 1.78 27.80 -12.48
CA VAL A 736 0.73 26.80 -12.73
C VAL A 736 0.02 27.04 -14.06
N ASP A 737 -0.41 28.28 -14.33
CA ASP A 737 -1.07 28.65 -15.59
C ASP A 737 -0.15 28.46 -16.81
N THR A 738 1.15 28.75 -16.65
CA THR A 738 2.15 28.54 -17.70
C THR A 738 2.26 27.07 -18.07
N GLN A 739 2.38 26.18 -17.09
CA GLN A 739 2.45 24.75 -17.37
C GLN A 739 1.12 24.23 -17.95
N ASN A 740 -0.02 24.75 -17.51
CA ASN A 740 -1.34 24.45 -18.08
C ASN A 740 -1.49 24.95 -19.53
N GLU A 741 -0.76 26.00 -19.94
CA GLU A 741 -0.72 26.46 -21.33
C GLU A 741 0.00 25.44 -22.25
N LEU A 742 0.98 24.69 -21.73
CA LEU A 742 1.64 23.61 -22.46
C LEU A 742 0.71 22.39 -22.57
N TYR A 743 0.21 21.91 -21.44
CA TYR A 743 -0.77 20.84 -21.38
C TYR A 743 -1.54 20.92 -20.07
N TYR A 744 -2.87 20.80 -20.15
CA TYR A 744 -3.75 20.88 -19.00
C TYR A 744 -4.30 19.51 -18.65
N ASN A 745 -3.96 19.02 -17.45
CA ASN A 745 -4.46 17.77 -16.90
C ASN A 745 -5.41 18.07 -15.70
N TYR A 746 -6.66 17.62 -15.75
CA TYR A 746 -7.76 18.01 -14.84
C TYR A 746 -7.69 17.33 -13.45
N LYS A 747 -6.51 16.92 -12.95
CA LYS A 747 -6.47 16.11 -11.72
C LYS A 747 -6.95 16.88 -10.47
N TRP A 748 -6.61 18.16 -10.33
CA TRP A 748 -6.85 18.95 -9.12
C TRP A 748 -7.33 20.38 -9.42
N THR A 749 -8.13 20.98 -8.53
CA THR A 749 -8.60 22.38 -8.74
C THR A 749 -7.54 23.41 -8.37
N LYS A 750 -6.75 23.12 -7.33
CA LYS A 750 -5.53 23.84 -6.94
C LYS A 750 -4.40 22.84 -6.70
N GLU A 751 -3.18 23.24 -7.01
CA GLU A 751 -1.97 22.54 -6.59
C GLU A 751 -1.70 22.84 -5.12
N ARG A 752 -1.05 21.92 -4.41
CA ARG A 752 -0.75 22.08 -2.99
C ARG A 752 0.70 21.69 -2.72
N ILE A 753 1.46 22.60 -2.13
CA ILE A 753 2.83 22.37 -1.69
C ILE A 753 2.87 22.39 -0.17
N VAL A 754 3.39 21.34 0.45
CA VAL A 754 3.55 21.22 1.91
C VAL A 754 5.03 21.07 2.23
N CYS A 755 5.53 21.90 3.15
CA CYS A 755 6.90 21.82 3.62
C CYS A 755 6.96 21.04 4.94
N ASP A 756 7.82 20.02 4.99
CA ASP A 756 7.95 19.14 6.15
C ASP A 756 9.42 18.83 6.52
N THR A 757 9.67 18.46 7.77
CA THR A 757 11.03 18.21 8.30
C THR A 757 11.69 17.00 7.64
N GLN A 758 10.89 16.05 7.15
CA GLN A 758 11.33 14.83 6.51
C GLN A 758 10.21 14.34 5.60
N ILE A 759 10.53 13.96 4.37
CA ILE A 759 9.58 13.43 3.38
C ILE A 759 9.88 11.96 3.11
N SER A 760 8.95 11.27 2.45
CA SER A 760 9.05 9.83 2.18
C SER A 760 10.09 9.48 1.12
N ASP A 761 10.30 10.32 0.10
CA ASP A 761 11.23 10.00 -0.99
C ASP A 761 11.91 11.27 -1.54
N GLY A 762 13.11 11.10 -2.10
CA GLY A 762 13.84 12.15 -2.79
C GLY A 762 14.19 13.38 -1.94
N TYR A 763 14.47 14.48 -2.64
CA TYR A 763 14.63 15.83 -2.06
C TYR A 763 13.32 16.63 -2.10
N MET A 764 12.53 16.40 -3.14
CA MET A 764 11.12 16.74 -3.27
C MET A 764 10.44 15.58 -3.99
N HIS A 765 9.11 15.48 -3.89
CA HIS A 765 8.35 14.60 -4.76
C HIS A 765 6.94 15.14 -5.02
N SER A 766 6.42 14.77 -6.17
CA SER A 766 5.12 15.20 -6.66
C SER A 766 3.95 14.44 -6.02
N GLY A 767 2.74 14.87 -6.35
CA GLY A 767 1.50 14.34 -5.81
C GLY A 767 0.54 15.45 -5.39
N TYR A 768 -0.51 15.05 -4.66
CA TYR A 768 -1.40 15.98 -3.98
C TYR A 768 -1.44 15.62 -2.50
N PRO A 769 -0.54 16.20 -1.68
CA PRO A 769 0.31 17.38 -1.97
C PRO A 769 1.65 17.04 -2.62
N ILE A 770 2.28 18.04 -3.24
CA ILE A 770 3.72 18.09 -3.50
C ILE A 770 4.42 18.31 -2.17
N LEU A 771 5.47 17.53 -1.89
CA LEU A 771 6.22 17.63 -0.64
C LEU A 771 7.63 18.15 -0.86
N THR A 772 8.03 19.07 0.02
CA THR A 772 9.38 19.62 0.07
C THR A 772 9.92 19.58 1.49
N HIS A 773 11.24 19.63 1.62
CA HIS A 773 11.89 19.85 2.91
C HIS A 773 11.65 21.28 3.44
N LEU A 774 11.84 21.48 4.76
CA LEU A 774 11.71 22.79 5.44
C LEU A 774 12.78 23.81 5.02
N ASP A 775 13.94 23.37 4.55
CA ASP A 775 15.03 24.23 4.07
C ASP A 775 14.56 25.19 2.97
N ILE A 776 13.65 24.76 2.11
CA ILE A 776 13.04 25.56 1.03
C ILE A 776 12.29 26.80 1.56
N VAL A 777 11.80 26.77 2.80
CA VAL A 777 11.10 27.88 3.44
C VAL A 777 11.90 28.52 4.58
N GLU A 778 12.99 27.91 5.03
CA GLU A 778 13.73 28.35 6.20
C GLU A 778 15.18 28.74 5.95
N GLU A 779 15.85 28.08 5.02
CA GLU A 779 17.26 28.32 4.70
C GLU A 779 17.38 29.08 3.38
N HIS A 780 16.54 28.74 2.40
CA HIS A 780 16.57 29.30 1.05
C HIS A 780 15.71 30.57 0.87
N LEU A 781 15.62 31.42 1.89
CA LEU A 781 14.85 32.68 1.82
C LEU A 781 15.44 33.75 0.90
N GLU A 782 16.71 33.59 0.48
CA GLU A 782 17.41 34.51 -0.42
C GLU A 782 18.17 33.78 -1.55
N THR A 783 17.89 32.48 -1.74
CA THR A 783 18.54 31.64 -2.75
C THR A 783 17.52 30.83 -3.54
N GLY A 784 16.34 31.40 -3.79
CA GLY A 784 15.32 30.80 -4.67
C GLY A 784 14.38 29.79 -4.01
N GLY A 785 14.24 29.81 -2.69
CA GLY A 785 13.23 29.00 -1.97
C GLY A 785 11.79 29.44 -2.25
N LEU A 786 10.82 28.72 -1.69
CA LEU A 786 9.38 28.86 -2.01
C LEU A 786 8.81 30.25 -1.71
N LEU A 787 9.45 31.00 -0.80
CA LEU A 787 9.02 32.33 -0.36
C LEU A 787 9.95 33.47 -0.84
N ASP A 788 10.96 33.17 -1.68
CA ASP A 788 11.93 34.15 -2.19
C ASP A 788 11.50 34.72 -3.55
N LEU A 789 10.51 35.60 -3.54
CA LEU A 789 9.96 36.19 -4.76
C LEU A 789 11.02 36.85 -5.66
N LYS A 790 12.04 37.46 -5.06
CA LYS A 790 13.06 38.23 -5.79
C LYS A 790 13.92 37.30 -6.64
N THR A 791 14.45 36.24 -6.04
CA THR A 791 15.27 35.27 -6.76
C THR A 791 14.42 34.43 -7.69
N LEU A 792 13.22 34.01 -7.26
CA LEU A 792 12.28 33.28 -8.12
C LEU A 792 11.98 34.03 -9.43
N LYS A 793 11.69 35.34 -9.38
CA LYS A 793 11.46 36.14 -10.60
C LYS A 793 12.67 36.21 -11.53
N LYS A 794 13.89 36.16 -10.98
CA LYS A 794 15.14 36.34 -11.71
C LYS A 794 15.70 35.03 -12.27
N GLU A 795 15.67 33.98 -11.46
CA GLU A 795 16.44 32.73 -11.65
C GLU A 795 15.54 31.47 -11.69
N GLY A 796 14.26 31.59 -11.30
CA GLY A 796 13.34 30.46 -11.19
C GLY A 796 13.73 29.45 -10.10
N ASN A 797 13.03 28.32 -10.06
CA ASN A 797 13.40 27.17 -9.23
C ASN A 797 13.09 25.88 -10.00
N TRP A 798 14.13 25.20 -10.48
CA TRP A 798 13.99 23.98 -11.26
C TRP A 798 13.23 22.89 -10.52
N GLY A 799 13.58 22.62 -9.26
CA GLY A 799 12.98 21.54 -8.45
C GLY A 799 11.48 21.72 -8.27
N ILE A 800 11.03 22.90 -7.82
CA ILE A 800 9.59 23.13 -7.59
C ILE A 800 8.80 23.11 -8.91
N TYR A 801 9.36 23.66 -10.00
CA TYR A 801 8.72 23.62 -11.31
C TYR A 801 8.62 22.18 -11.85
N HIS A 802 9.63 21.37 -11.58
CA HIS A 802 9.68 19.95 -11.92
C HIS A 802 8.58 19.17 -11.20
N GLU A 803 8.43 19.34 -9.87
CA GLU A 803 7.34 18.67 -9.13
C GLU A 803 5.94 19.08 -9.61
N LEU A 804 5.75 20.37 -9.93
CA LEU A 804 4.50 20.83 -10.56
C LEU A 804 4.31 20.19 -11.95
N GLY A 805 5.39 20.01 -12.70
CA GLY A 805 5.36 19.36 -14.02
C GLY A 805 4.88 17.92 -13.95
N HIS A 806 5.29 17.15 -12.93
CA HIS A 806 4.84 15.77 -12.76
C HIS A 806 3.31 15.65 -12.65
N ASN A 807 2.66 16.59 -11.97
CA ASN A 807 1.19 16.61 -11.86
C ASN A 807 0.47 16.83 -13.20
N ARG A 808 1.19 17.29 -14.25
CA ARG A 808 0.66 17.50 -15.61
C ARG A 808 1.05 16.40 -16.59
N GLN A 809 2.00 15.53 -16.25
CA GLN A 809 2.36 14.42 -17.10
C GLN A 809 1.19 13.49 -17.41
N SER A 810 1.31 12.79 -18.53
CA SER A 810 0.33 11.80 -18.97
C SER A 810 1.04 10.50 -19.34
N ASP A 811 0.62 9.41 -18.71
CA ASP A 811 1.14 8.06 -18.93
C ASP A 811 1.01 7.60 -20.39
N TYR A 812 0.21 8.29 -21.22
CA TYR A 812 -0.02 7.98 -22.62
C TYR A 812 1.15 8.35 -23.54
N TRP A 813 1.96 9.34 -23.14
CA TRP A 813 3.17 9.74 -23.86
C TRP A 813 4.42 9.74 -22.99
N THR A 814 4.27 9.43 -21.69
CA THR A 814 5.38 9.06 -20.80
C THR A 814 5.58 7.54 -20.84
N PHE A 815 6.70 7.10 -21.39
CA PHE A 815 7.10 5.69 -21.48
C PHE A 815 8.33 5.42 -20.60
N ASN A 816 8.67 4.14 -20.41
CA ASN A 816 9.72 3.70 -19.50
C ASN A 816 11.05 4.44 -19.77
N GLY A 817 11.70 4.90 -18.69
CA GLY A 817 12.89 5.75 -18.75
C GLY A 817 12.63 7.24 -19.01
N THR A 818 11.37 7.68 -19.18
CA THR A 818 11.04 9.09 -19.48
C THR A 818 10.14 9.81 -18.47
N GLU A 819 9.91 9.20 -17.30
CA GLU A 819 9.17 9.83 -16.19
C GLU A 819 9.87 11.11 -15.71
N GLU A 820 11.17 11.04 -15.43
CA GLU A 820 12.02 12.18 -15.08
C GLU A 820 12.45 13.04 -16.28
N VAL A 821 11.98 12.71 -17.49
CA VAL A 821 12.36 13.39 -18.74
C VAL A 821 11.25 14.30 -19.24
N THR A 822 10.06 13.73 -19.44
CA THR A 822 8.94 14.47 -20.03
C THR A 822 8.40 15.54 -19.07
N VAL A 823 8.59 15.38 -17.75
CA VAL A 823 8.36 16.42 -16.74
C VAL A 823 9.16 17.68 -17.02
N ASN A 824 10.41 17.54 -17.49
CA ASN A 824 11.29 18.68 -17.76
C ASN A 824 10.81 19.52 -18.94
N LEU A 825 9.87 19.04 -19.76
CA LEU A 825 9.19 19.86 -20.77
C LEU A 825 8.39 20.99 -20.10
N PHE A 826 7.67 20.70 -19.00
CA PHE A 826 6.92 21.69 -18.24
C PHE A 826 7.83 22.65 -17.48
N THR A 827 8.91 22.11 -16.90
CA THR A 827 9.95 22.90 -16.24
C THR A 827 10.55 23.91 -17.21
N MET A 828 11.04 23.42 -18.37
CA MET A 828 11.64 24.29 -19.39
C MET A 828 10.63 25.27 -19.98
N TYR A 829 9.38 24.88 -20.17
CA TYR A 829 8.35 25.79 -20.66
C TYR A 829 8.07 26.92 -19.67
N SER A 830 8.12 26.63 -18.38
CA SER A 830 8.02 27.65 -17.32
C SER A 830 9.19 28.63 -17.40
N TYR A 831 10.42 28.13 -17.57
CA TYR A 831 11.59 28.97 -17.81
C TYR A 831 11.47 29.82 -19.08
N TYR A 832 11.04 29.24 -20.19
CA TYR A 832 10.83 29.93 -21.45
C TYR A 832 9.89 31.14 -21.31
N LYS A 833 8.76 30.98 -20.62
CA LYS A 833 7.73 32.02 -20.50
C LYS A 833 8.01 33.03 -19.40
N LEU A 834 8.60 32.61 -18.29
CA LEU A 834 8.72 33.43 -17.08
C LEU A 834 10.11 34.05 -16.92
N HIS A 835 11.13 33.47 -17.55
CA HIS A 835 12.53 33.88 -17.40
C HIS A 835 13.20 34.11 -18.76
N PRO A 836 12.72 35.08 -19.57
CA PRO A 836 13.21 35.30 -20.94
C PRO A 836 14.71 35.65 -21.02
N ASN A 837 15.31 36.15 -19.93
CA ASN A 837 16.75 36.46 -19.87
C ASN A 837 17.64 35.22 -19.71
N LEU A 838 17.06 34.05 -19.39
CA LEU A 838 17.76 32.76 -19.29
C LEU A 838 17.57 31.89 -20.53
N TYR A 839 16.82 32.39 -21.51
CA TYR A 839 16.47 31.68 -22.74
C TYR A 839 17.65 31.63 -23.74
N PRO A 840 17.77 30.55 -24.54
CA PRO A 840 16.99 29.32 -24.47
C PRO A 840 17.54 28.25 -23.52
N PHE A 841 18.84 28.26 -23.20
CA PHE A 841 19.50 27.18 -22.43
C PHE A 841 20.55 27.67 -21.43
N ASN A 842 20.54 28.94 -21.04
CA ASN A 842 21.49 29.48 -20.05
C ASN A 842 21.07 29.13 -18.61
N ILE A 843 20.78 27.86 -18.39
CA ILE A 843 20.37 27.27 -17.11
C ILE A 843 21.42 26.20 -16.80
N SER A 844 22.11 26.32 -15.67
CA SER A 844 23.24 25.44 -15.31
C SER A 844 22.91 23.96 -15.50
N TYR A 845 21.76 23.52 -14.98
CA TYR A 845 21.30 22.12 -15.10
C TYR A 845 21.21 21.65 -16.55
N VAL A 846 20.71 22.50 -17.47
CA VAL A 846 20.53 22.16 -18.88
C VAL A 846 21.88 22.05 -19.60
N ILE A 847 22.81 22.96 -19.29
CA ILE A 847 24.18 22.94 -19.83
C ILE A 847 24.89 21.64 -19.43
N ASP A 848 24.72 21.21 -18.18
CA ASP A 848 25.27 19.95 -17.68
C ASP A 848 24.69 18.75 -18.44
N GLN A 849 23.37 18.74 -18.70
CA GLN A 849 22.72 17.66 -19.46
C GLN A 849 23.15 17.62 -20.94
N ILE A 850 23.32 18.78 -21.58
CA ILE A 850 23.80 18.86 -22.97
C ILE A 850 25.18 18.21 -23.09
N SER A 851 26.06 18.43 -22.12
CA SER A 851 27.39 17.81 -22.11
C SER A 851 27.30 16.29 -22.04
N LEU A 852 26.42 15.74 -21.20
CA LEU A 852 26.15 14.29 -21.14
C LEU A 852 25.53 13.75 -22.44
N GLY A 853 24.63 14.52 -23.07
CA GLY A 853 24.04 14.17 -24.36
C GLY A 853 25.07 14.09 -25.49
N ILE A 854 26.04 15.01 -25.52
CA ILE A 854 27.16 15.00 -26.48
C ILE A 854 28.03 13.76 -26.28
N GLU A 855 28.41 13.46 -25.03
CA GLU A 855 29.20 12.26 -24.70
C GLU A 855 28.47 10.97 -25.13
N TYR A 856 27.17 10.88 -24.86
CA TYR A 856 26.34 9.76 -25.27
C TYR A 856 26.30 9.59 -26.79
N LEU A 857 26.07 10.68 -27.54
CA LEU A 857 25.99 10.62 -29.00
C LEU A 857 27.34 10.24 -29.63
N LEU A 858 28.47 10.69 -29.06
CA LEU A 858 29.80 10.25 -29.51
C LEU A 858 30.01 8.75 -29.31
N GLU A 859 29.61 8.23 -28.15
CA GLU A 859 29.74 6.82 -27.80
C GLU A 859 28.87 5.93 -28.69
N ILE A 860 27.57 6.22 -28.80
CA ILE A 860 26.66 5.40 -29.61
C ILE A 860 27.04 5.43 -31.09
N ASN A 861 27.53 6.58 -31.60
CA ASN A 861 28.02 6.69 -32.97
C ASN A 861 29.31 5.89 -33.21
N SER A 862 30.13 5.69 -32.18
CA SER A 862 31.34 4.86 -32.27
C SER A 862 31.03 3.37 -32.40
N GLU A 863 29.87 2.94 -31.88
CA GLU A 863 29.40 1.55 -31.89
C GLU A 863 28.35 1.27 -32.98
N LYS A 864 28.16 2.19 -33.93
CA LYS A 864 27.10 2.12 -34.97
C LYS A 864 27.08 0.86 -35.85
N GLU A 865 28.21 0.14 -35.91
CA GLU A 865 28.36 -1.09 -36.68
C GLU A 865 28.00 -2.36 -35.88
N VAL A 866 27.75 -2.24 -34.57
CA VAL A 866 27.47 -3.35 -33.65
C VAL A 866 26.13 -3.12 -32.93
N PRO A 867 25.00 -3.60 -33.48
CA PRO A 867 23.67 -3.32 -32.94
C PRO A 867 23.46 -3.71 -31.48
N GLU A 868 24.07 -4.82 -31.03
CA GLU A 868 23.99 -5.32 -29.65
C GLU A 868 24.61 -4.32 -28.65
N ASN A 869 25.75 -3.71 -28.99
CA ASN A 869 26.41 -2.70 -28.16
C ASN A 869 25.57 -1.43 -28.09
N MET A 870 24.99 -1.01 -29.21
CA MET A 870 24.13 0.17 -29.25
C MET A 870 22.86 -0.02 -28.42
N GLU A 871 22.25 -1.22 -28.46
CA GLU A 871 21.10 -1.55 -27.61
C GLU A 871 21.48 -1.51 -26.13
N LEU A 872 22.64 -2.06 -25.76
CA LEU A 872 23.14 -2.02 -24.40
C LEU A 872 23.35 -0.57 -23.92
N ILE A 873 24.02 0.27 -24.72
CA ILE A 873 24.24 1.70 -24.44
C ILE A 873 22.91 2.43 -24.26
N PHE A 874 21.93 2.16 -25.12
CA PHE A 874 20.59 2.73 -24.98
C PHE A 874 19.92 2.32 -23.66
N ARG A 875 19.88 1.02 -23.36
CA ARG A 875 19.22 0.51 -22.14
C ARG A 875 19.93 0.91 -20.86
N GLU A 876 21.26 0.93 -20.84
CA GLU A 876 22.04 1.19 -19.63
C GLU A 876 22.34 2.67 -19.40
N LYS A 877 22.29 3.51 -20.44
CA LYS A 877 22.56 4.96 -20.32
C LYS A 877 21.38 5.84 -20.67
N TRP A 878 20.79 5.68 -21.86
CA TRP A 878 19.68 6.56 -22.28
C TRP A 878 18.43 6.35 -21.41
N MET A 879 18.04 5.10 -21.16
CA MET A 879 16.85 4.79 -20.36
C MET A 879 17.02 5.05 -18.86
N THR A 880 18.26 5.13 -18.35
CA THR A 880 18.56 5.29 -16.93
C THR A 880 18.97 6.71 -16.56
N ASN A 881 19.49 7.48 -17.51
CA ASN A 881 19.90 8.87 -17.31
C ASN A 881 18.91 9.82 -17.99
N HIS A 882 18.03 10.40 -17.18
CA HIS A 882 17.00 11.33 -17.63
C HIS A 882 17.57 12.58 -18.31
N GLY A 883 18.78 13.01 -17.95
CA GLY A 883 19.47 14.14 -18.56
C GLY A 883 19.81 13.89 -20.02
N ILE A 884 20.42 12.74 -20.32
CA ILE A 884 20.71 12.29 -21.68
C ILE A 884 19.42 12.20 -22.50
N ALA A 885 18.42 11.52 -21.95
CA ALA A 885 17.13 11.38 -22.61
C ALA A 885 16.41 12.71 -22.83
N PHE A 886 16.66 13.72 -22.01
CA PHE A 886 16.05 15.05 -22.19
C PHE A 886 16.61 15.82 -23.39
N CYS A 887 17.86 15.57 -23.77
CA CYS A 887 18.54 16.30 -24.84
C CYS A 887 17.88 16.14 -26.22
N ASN A 888 17.27 14.99 -26.54
CA ASN A 888 16.56 14.85 -27.81
C ASN A 888 15.32 15.76 -27.88
N TYR A 889 14.62 15.97 -26.76
CA TYR A 889 13.49 16.87 -26.67
C TYR A 889 13.93 18.34 -26.79
N LEU A 890 15.09 18.71 -26.24
CA LEU A 890 15.67 20.06 -26.40
C LEU A 890 15.86 20.39 -27.88
N ILE A 891 16.43 19.45 -28.65
CA ILE A 891 16.60 19.62 -30.11
C ILE A 891 15.23 19.84 -30.78
N LEU A 892 14.24 19.01 -30.48
CA LEU A 892 12.88 19.16 -31.05
C LEU A 892 12.24 20.52 -30.70
N ILE A 893 12.44 21.02 -29.48
CA ILE A 893 11.94 22.33 -29.04
C ILE A 893 12.56 23.46 -29.87
N ILE A 894 13.86 23.41 -30.14
CA ILE A 894 14.57 24.46 -30.90
C ILE A 894 14.07 24.52 -32.33
N LEU A 895 13.92 23.35 -32.94
CA LEU A 895 13.64 23.23 -34.36
C LEU A 895 12.18 23.50 -34.68
N PHE A 896 11.28 22.95 -33.87
CA PHE A 896 9.84 22.94 -34.16
C PHE A 896 9.03 23.84 -33.22
N GLY A 897 9.63 24.34 -32.14
CA GLY A 897 8.99 25.23 -31.18
C GLY A 897 7.95 24.55 -30.28
N TRP A 898 7.53 25.26 -29.25
CA TRP A 898 6.58 24.76 -28.24
C TRP A 898 5.16 24.52 -28.76
N ASP A 899 4.73 25.25 -29.80
CA ASP A 899 3.38 25.04 -30.38
C ASP A 899 3.24 23.66 -31.03
N THR A 900 4.35 23.07 -31.49
CA THR A 900 4.41 21.69 -31.98
C THR A 900 4.09 20.72 -30.84
N PHE A 901 4.73 20.86 -29.68
CA PHE A 901 4.45 20.02 -28.51
C PHE A 901 3.01 20.14 -28.03
N LYS A 902 2.45 21.36 -27.96
CA LYS A 902 1.03 21.57 -27.65
C LYS A 902 0.13 20.83 -28.63
N THR A 903 0.46 20.86 -29.92
CA THR A 903 -0.31 20.16 -30.95
C THR A 903 -0.19 18.64 -30.78
N VAL A 904 1.01 18.11 -30.52
CA VAL A 904 1.23 16.68 -30.25
C VAL A 904 0.37 16.22 -29.07
N PHE A 905 0.37 16.93 -27.94
CA PHE A 905 -0.44 16.56 -26.79
C PHE A 905 -1.95 16.59 -27.09
N GLN A 906 -2.41 17.59 -27.85
CA GLN A 906 -3.81 17.66 -28.31
C GLN A 906 -4.18 16.49 -29.24
N VAL A 907 -3.23 15.96 -30.01
CA VAL A 907 -3.46 14.78 -30.85
C VAL A 907 -3.67 13.54 -29.98
N TYR A 908 -2.86 13.35 -28.95
CA TYR A 908 -3.05 12.26 -27.99
C TYR A 908 -4.44 12.33 -27.32
N ASP A 909 -4.88 13.50 -26.87
CA ASP A 909 -6.22 13.69 -26.27
C ASP A 909 -7.33 13.29 -27.27
N ARG A 910 -7.23 13.73 -28.53
CA ARG A 910 -8.23 13.39 -29.56
C ARG A 910 -8.24 11.91 -29.90
N LEU A 911 -7.09 11.26 -29.94
CA LEU A 911 -7.01 9.81 -30.17
C LEU A 911 -7.67 9.05 -29.01
N LEU A 912 -7.48 9.48 -27.77
CA LEU A 912 -8.16 8.91 -26.61
C LEU A 912 -9.68 9.11 -26.65
N GLU A 913 -10.15 10.23 -27.18
CA GLU A 913 -11.58 10.52 -27.35
C GLU A 913 -12.24 9.63 -28.43
N ILE A 914 -11.55 9.38 -29.54
CA ILE A 914 -12.09 8.69 -30.72
C ILE A 914 -11.88 7.18 -30.62
N ASP A 915 -10.73 6.73 -30.13
CA ASP A 915 -10.31 5.33 -30.10
C ASP A 915 -9.44 5.05 -28.87
N LYS A 916 -10.07 5.05 -27.69
CA LYS A 916 -9.40 4.87 -26.39
C LYS A 916 -8.47 3.64 -26.35
N GLU A 917 -8.84 2.55 -27.01
CA GLU A 917 -8.07 1.30 -27.00
C GLU A 917 -6.70 1.47 -27.69
N ILE A 918 -6.60 2.33 -28.71
CA ILE A 918 -5.37 2.51 -29.50
C ILE A 918 -4.19 2.98 -28.65
N ILE A 919 -4.43 3.80 -27.62
CA ILE A 919 -3.40 4.37 -26.74
C ILE A 919 -3.31 3.64 -25.40
N GLN A 920 -4.43 3.16 -24.84
CA GLN A 920 -4.45 2.59 -23.48
C GLN A 920 -3.83 1.20 -23.35
N THR A 921 -3.85 0.43 -24.43
CA THR A 921 -3.35 -0.96 -24.43
C THR A 921 -1.89 -1.06 -24.88
N GLN A 922 -1.23 0.08 -25.11
CA GLN A 922 0.12 0.11 -25.67
C GLN A 922 1.18 -0.34 -24.67
N ASN A 923 2.04 -1.25 -25.11
CA ASN A 923 3.31 -1.53 -24.45
C ASN A 923 4.32 -0.38 -24.67
N ASN A 924 5.50 -0.52 -24.08
CA ASN A 924 6.51 0.54 -24.09
C ASN A 924 6.99 0.91 -25.50
N GLU A 925 7.26 -0.10 -26.32
CA GLU A 925 7.73 0.03 -27.69
C GLU A 925 6.66 0.67 -28.59
N GLN A 926 5.39 0.29 -28.40
CA GLN A 926 4.25 0.89 -29.11
C GLN A 926 4.06 2.37 -28.75
N LYS A 927 4.29 2.77 -27.50
CA LYS A 927 4.25 4.19 -27.10
C LYS A 927 5.35 5.00 -27.79
N MET A 928 6.57 4.47 -27.85
CA MET A 928 7.69 5.11 -28.55
C MET A 928 7.42 5.23 -30.05
N ALA A 929 6.93 4.18 -30.70
CA ALA A 929 6.56 4.23 -32.11
C ALA A 929 5.42 5.23 -32.39
N THR A 930 4.40 5.24 -31.52
CA THR A 930 3.28 6.20 -31.59
C THR A 930 3.77 7.64 -31.46
N TRP A 931 4.73 7.89 -30.56
CA TRP A 931 5.35 9.20 -30.42
C TRP A 931 6.01 9.65 -31.72
N ILE A 932 6.82 8.79 -32.36
CA ILE A 932 7.46 9.10 -33.66
C ILE A 932 6.39 9.39 -34.72
N ILE A 933 5.36 8.56 -34.84
CA ILE A 933 4.27 8.71 -35.84
C ILE A 933 3.56 10.05 -35.64
N ILE A 934 3.10 10.34 -34.43
CA ILE A 934 2.33 11.55 -34.14
C ILE A 934 3.19 12.78 -34.34
N PHE A 935 4.42 12.79 -33.80
CA PHE A 935 5.28 13.97 -33.91
C PHE A 935 5.62 14.24 -35.38
N SER A 936 6.01 13.22 -36.14
CA SER A 936 6.30 13.33 -37.58
C SER A 936 5.08 13.83 -38.37
N SER A 937 3.89 13.37 -38.01
CA SER A 937 2.64 13.83 -38.62
C SER A 937 2.35 15.30 -38.33
N VAL A 938 2.67 15.78 -37.12
CA VAL A 938 2.49 17.18 -36.72
C VAL A 938 3.50 18.10 -37.43
N VAL A 939 4.74 17.66 -37.63
CA VAL A 939 5.78 18.50 -38.26
C VAL A 939 5.87 18.34 -39.79
N GLY A 940 5.31 17.27 -40.35
CA GLY A 940 5.37 16.97 -41.79
C GLY A 940 6.74 16.51 -42.28
N VAL A 941 7.57 16.03 -41.36
CA VAL A 941 8.94 15.55 -41.60
C VAL A 941 9.06 14.16 -41.00
N ASN A 942 9.74 13.26 -41.69
CA ASN A 942 9.99 11.93 -41.19
C ASN A 942 11.10 11.98 -40.12
N LEU A 943 10.73 11.87 -38.84
CA LEU A 943 11.66 11.90 -37.70
C LEU A 943 12.23 10.53 -37.31
N LYS A 944 11.99 9.46 -38.09
CA LYS A 944 12.55 8.13 -37.79
C LYS A 944 14.07 8.20 -37.61
N ASP A 945 14.76 8.77 -38.59
CA ASP A 945 16.23 8.83 -38.59
C ASP A 945 16.76 9.75 -37.47
N PHE A 946 15.98 10.72 -37.00
CA PHE A 946 16.32 11.51 -35.82
C PHE A 946 16.36 10.64 -34.56
N PHE A 947 15.27 9.92 -34.26
CA PHE A 947 15.20 9.08 -33.07
C PHE A 947 16.16 7.87 -33.13
N PHE A 948 16.54 7.44 -34.33
CA PHE A 948 17.54 6.38 -34.52
C PHE A 948 18.92 6.80 -34.02
N GLN A 949 19.32 8.06 -34.17
CA GLN A 949 20.57 8.57 -33.60
C GLN A 949 20.62 8.44 -32.07
N TRP A 950 19.44 8.37 -31.43
CA TRP A 950 19.27 8.33 -29.98
C TRP A 950 19.00 6.94 -29.40
N GLY A 951 19.14 5.86 -30.17
CA GLY A 951 18.88 4.52 -29.62
C GLY A 951 17.64 3.81 -30.13
N TRP A 952 16.69 4.53 -30.74
CA TRP A 952 15.30 4.04 -30.83
C TRP A 952 15.04 3.07 -31.99
N TRP A 953 16.06 2.64 -32.76
CA TRP A 953 15.86 1.77 -33.92
C TRP A 953 15.30 0.40 -33.55
N PHE A 954 15.67 -0.16 -32.38
CA PHE A 954 15.15 -1.46 -31.94
C PHE A 954 13.62 -1.41 -31.78
N CYS A 955 13.02 -0.31 -31.32
CA CYS A 955 11.55 -0.19 -31.20
C CYS A 955 10.83 -0.31 -32.55
N MET A 956 11.47 0.07 -33.64
CA MET A 956 10.90 0.04 -34.99
C MET A 956 11.26 -1.25 -35.74
N GLU A 957 12.40 -1.87 -35.43
CA GLU A 957 12.89 -3.09 -36.10
C GLU A 957 12.46 -4.39 -35.39
N SER A 958 12.53 -4.46 -34.06
CA SER A 958 12.03 -5.61 -33.26
C SER A 958 10.50 -5.75 -33.32
N ALA A 959 9.81 -4.66 -33.63
CA ALA A 959 8.38 -4.65 -33.84
C ALA A 959 7.92 -5.42 -35.09
N LYS A 960 8.81 -5.80 -36.01
CA LYS A 960 8.47 -6.65 -37.16
C LYS A 960 8.05 -8.07 -36.78
N SER A 961 8.34 -8.55 -35.57
CA SER A 961 8.05 -9.94 -35.17
C SER A 961 6.91 -10.15 -34.15
N GLU A 962 6.49 -9.12 -33.39
CA GLU A 962 5.42 -9.26 -32.37
C GLU A 962 4.41 -8.10 -32.30
N ILE A 963 4.65 -6.97 -32.97
CA ILE A 963 3.81 -5.75 -32.88
C ILE A 963 3.20 -5.46 -34.25
N ASP A 964 1.87 -5.33 -34.34
CA ASP A 964 1.20 -4.93 -35.58
C ASP A 964 1.35 -3.40 -35.83
N ILE A 965 2.60 -2.95 -36.05
CA ILE A 965 2.93 -1.56 -36.40
C ILE A 965 2.15 -1.11 -37.63
N GLN A 966 1.93 -2.02 -38.58
CA GLN A 966 1.11 -1.77 -39.75
C GLN A 966 -0.31 -1.33 -39.35
N THR A 967 -0.97 -2.09 -38.47
CA THR A 967 -2.28 -1.70 -37.93
C THR A 967 -2.22 -0.41 -37.13
N LEU A 968 -1.17 -0.20 -36.34
CA LEU A 968 -1.01 1.02 -35.56
C LEU A 968 -0.89 2.26 -36.49
N CYS A 969 -0.05 2.20 -37.51
CA CYS A 969 0.09 3.23 -38.54
C CYS A 969 -1.23 3.49 -39.26
N VAL A 970 -1.92 2.44 -39.71
CA VAL A 970 -3.22 2.56 -40.39
C VAL A 970 -4.25 3.25 -39.50
N ARG A 971 -4.41 2.77 -38.26
CA ARG A 971 -5.39 3.32 -37.32
C ARG A 971 -5.07 4.77 -36.96
N ILE A 972 -3.82 5.08 -36.61
CA ILE A 972 -3.42 6.45 -36.28
C ILE A 972 -3.66 7.36 -37.49
N GLN A 973 -3.09 7.06 -38.66
CA GLN A 973 -3.23 7.87 -39.88
C GLN A 973 -4.69 8.22 -40.18
N ASN A 974 -5.57 7.22 -40.16
CA ASN A 974 -6.98 7.41 -40.50
C ASN A 974 -7.71 8.29 -39.47
N HIS A 975 -7.32 8.24 -38.20
CA HIS A 975 -7.83 9.17 -37.18
C HIS A 975 -7.25 10.58 -37.32
N LEU A 976 -5.96 10.69 -37.69
CA LEU A 976 -5.27 11.98 -37.85
C LEU A 976 -5.82 12.82 -39.00
N MET A 977 -6.37 12.21 -40.06
CA MET A 977 -6.99 12.91 -41.20
C MET A 977 -8.02 13.98 -40.81
N ASN A 978 -8.71 13.77 -39.69
CA ASN A 978 -9.78 14.66 -39.23
C ASN A 978 -9.28 15.77 -38.28
N ILE A 979 -7.98 15.82 -38.00
CA ILE A 979 -7.38 16.78 -37.08
C ILE A 979 -6.71 17.91 -37.88
N LYS A 980 -7.11 19.16 -37.60
CA LYS A 980 -6.51 20.35 -38.23
C LYS A 980 -5.05 20.50 -37.81
N LYS A 981 -4.21 21.03 -38.71
CA LYS A 981 -2.76 21.28 -38.51
C LYS A 981 -1.91 20.02 -38.39
N ILE A 982 -2.31 18.94 -39.05
CA ILE A 982 -1.50 17.73 -39.22
C ILE A 982 -1.24 17.51 -40.71
N TYR A 983 -0.04 17.05 -41.06
CA TYR A 983 0.43 16.81 -42.42
C TYR A 983 0.15 15.38 -42.87
N VAL A 984 -1.13 15.01 -42.97
CA VAL A 984 -1.60 13.70 -43.38
C VAL A 984 -2.44 13.86 -44.65
N LYS A 985 -2.15 13.08 -45.70
CA LYS A 985 -2.67 13.31 -47.07
C LYS A 985 -3.93 12.52 -47.40
N SER A 986 -3.99 11.24 -47.02
CA SER A 986 -5.10 10.35 -47.35
C SER A 986 -5.27 9.25 -46.32
N GLU A 987 -6.47 8.68 -46.30
CA GLU A 987 -6.71 7.39 -45.66
C GLU A 987 -5.82 6.31 -46.30
N VAL A 988 -5.50 5.31 -45.49
CA VAL A 988 -4.63 4.19 -45.85
C VAL A 988 -5.26 2.88 -45.40
N SER A 989 -5.08 1.83 -46.18
CA SER A 989 -5.46 0.47 -45.83
C SER A 989 -4.25 -0.33 -45.35
N LYS A 990 -4.46 -1.54 -44.82
CA LYS A 990 -3.35 -2.45 -44.50
C LYS A 990 -2.52 -2.76 -45.75
N ASP A 991 -3.14 -2.90 -46.91
CA ASP A 991 -2.43 -3.25 -48.14
C ASP A 991 -1.51 -2.11 -48.64
N ASP A 992 -1.78 -0.87 -48.23
CA ASP A 992 -0.97 0.31 -48.58
C ASP A 992 0.28 0.47 -47.68
N ILE A 993 0.35 -0.26 -46.56
CA ILE A 993 1.43 -0.17 -45.57
C ILE A 993 2.05 -1.56 -45.37
N ILE A 994 3.22 -1.82 -45.96
CA ILE A 994 3.91 -3.12 -45.96
C ILE A 994 5.14 -3.10 -45.04
N LEU A 995 5.94 -2.04 -45.10
CA LEU A 995 7.13 -1.75 -44.30
C LEU A 995 6.81 -0.89 -43.05
N GLY A 996 5.53 -0.54 -42.85
CA GLY A 996 5.06 0.18 -41.67
C GLY A 996 5.24 1.69 -41.81
N TYR A 997 6.07 2.26 -40.96
CA TYR A 997 6.25 3.71 -40.88
C TYR A 997 6.88 4.33 -42.15
N GLU A 998 7.75 3.60 -42.86
CA GLU A 998 8.39 4.13 -44.09
C GLU A 998 7.39 4.40 -45.21
N ASP A 999 6.39 3.51 -45.37
CA ASP A 999 5.32 3.71 -46.34
C ASP A 999 4.46 4.92 -45.96
N LEU A 1000 4.22 5.11 -44.66
CA LEU A 1000 3.48 6.26 -44.15
C LEU A 1000 4.16 7.58 -44.52
N ALA A 1001 5.49 7.66 -44.36
CA ALA A 1001 6.27 8.83 -44.75
C ALA A 1001 6.20 9.08 -46.27
N LEU A 1002 6.29 8.03 -47.09
CA LEU A 1002 6.17 8.12 -48.55
C LEU A 1002 4.77 8.60 -48.98
N ILE A 1003 3.71 8.00 -48.44
CA ILE A 1003 2.31 8.34 -48.72
C ILE A 1003 2.06 9.82 -48.39
N ASN A 1004 2.50 10.27 -47.21
CA ASN A 1004 2.33 11.65 -46.79
C ASN A 1004 3.34 12.60 -47.47
N GLY A 1005 4.36 12.08 -48.14
CA GLY A 1005 5.44 12.86 -48.77
C GLY A 1005 6.27 13.64 -47.76
N TRP A 1006 6.51 13.07 -46.58
CA TRP A 1006 7.41 13.64 -45.58
C TRP A 1006 8.85 13.48 -46.03
N GLU A 1007 9.61 14.57 -46.05
CA GLU A 1007 11.05 14.50 -46.29
C GLU A 1007 11.74 13.83 -45.11
N SER A 1008 12.77 13.01 -45.38
CA SER A 1008 13.60 12.43 -44.33
C SER A 1008 14.33 13.52 -43.55
N TRP A 1009 14.42 13.31 -42.25
CA TRP A 1009 15.28 14.07 -41.35
C TRP A 1009 16.74 14.08 -41.84
N ARG A 1010 17.41 15.24 -41.76
CA ARG A 1010 18.79 15.43 -42.26
C ARG A 1010 19.76 16.09 -41.28
N ILE A 1011 19.30 16.56 -40.12
CA ILE A 1011 20.15 17.27 -39.17
C ILE A 1011 20.82 16.25 -38.22
N ASP A 1012 22.11 16.41 -37.99
CA ASP A 1012 22.84 15.58 -37.05
C ASP A 1012 22.60 16.08 -35.61
N SER A 1013 22.22 15.17 -34.69
CA SER A 1013 21.88 15.54 -33.31
C SER A 1013 23.10 15.99 -32.52
N LEU A 1014 24.29 15.47 -32.84
CA LEU A 1014 25.53 15.86 -32.19
C LEU A 1014 25.92 17.27 -32.64
N GLU A 1015 25.82 17.57 -33.94
CA GLU A 1015 25.99 18.94 -34.44
C GLU A 1015 24.98 19.91 -33.79
N ALA A 1016 23.71 19.52 -33.70
CA ALA A 1016 22.69 20.34 -33.06
C ALA A 1016 22.99 20.62 -31.58
N LEU A 1017 23.46 19.63 -30.80
CA LEU A 1017 23.84 19.85 -29.40
C LEU A 1017 25.09 20.71 -29.25
N LEU A 1018 26.08 20.54 -30.13
CA LEU A 1018 27.28 21.38 -30.15
C LEU A 1018 26.90 22.83 -30.44
N ASP A 1019 26.01 23.08 -31.41
CA ASP A 1019 25.50 24.41 -31.74
C ASP A 1019 24.71 25.06 -30.59
N ILE A 1020 24.11 24.26 -29.70
CA ILE A 1020 23.43 24.76 -28.50
C ILE A 1020 24.43 25.13 -27.39
N GLN A 1021 25.55 24.40 -27.32
CA GLN A 1021 26.57 24.59 -26.29
C GLN A 1021 27.42 25.85 -26.53
N TYR A 1022 27.64 26.24 -27.80
CA TYR A 1022 28.41 27.41 -28.22
C TYR A 1022 27.53 28.65 -28.46
#